data_AF-A0A4S2G0S0-F1
#
_entry.id   AF-A0A4S2G0S0-F1
#
_cell.length_a   1.000
_cell.length_b   1.000
_cell.length_c   1.000
_cell.angle_alpha   90.00
_cell.angle_beta   90.00
_cell.angle_gamma   90.00
#
_symmetry.space_group_name_H-M   'P 1'
#
loop_
_entity.id
_entity.type
_entity.pdbx_description
1 polymer ?
#
loop_
_entity_poly.entity_id
_entity_poly.type
_entity_poly.pdbx_seq_one_letter_code
_entity_poly.pdbx_strand_id
1 'polypeptide(L)'
;MEQKIDLDNPEFQNVWKLVSYTRQSVFMTGKAGTGKSTFLKYVCAHTRKKFVVLAPTGIAAVNVGGQTLHSFFNLPFKPVVPDDPEFMPRNLKSRMKYNGDKVKLLRELELIIIDEISMVRADIIDFVDRILRVYTGNTREPFGGKQLLLVGDIFQLEPVVTADMRDILGRFYSQNYFFNARAFSELRIVPVELRKVYRQNDEGFISMLDRVRVGRPAREDIICLNSRLSPAEIPAGGGADGKMLMTLATRRDMVDSINSRHLAALDVPEVTYTGIVSGEFPESSLPNPRELTLKVGAQVVFVKNDAERRWVNGTIGRVYMASDDTLIVETEDGEKHHVEPAVWENVRYYYDEKEKKVKEDVRGTFTQYPVQLAWALTIHKSQGLTFSNVRIDLGEGAFSSGQAYVALSRCRSLEGMSLVSTINERDIFVNPAIVRFSHTFNDSALIASALERARADDEYARALEAVRGGDLAGAFDHFTEALRCRNELGNALMMRFARMQLRRVERMGDEIDTLRRRVADDERRFSELAGEYVAMADECHLEGMDPTPVIANYDKALSLAPDHVGALMGKGRTYFDAGAYEDALVCFDRAVEVASAHVAVSADSDTGESEEKASRGGVTDYSQVLSDALFMAGQACHRTDDFAGALDRYLRAEAGNNGKNPEFHDRMADLYESVGDDTSASTHRAIARKLRTASRRRKK
;
A
#
# COMPACT_ATOMS: atom_id res chain seq x y z
N MET A 1 -10.33 -25.38 -3.73
CA MET A 1 -11.49 -24.48 -3.66
C MET A 1 -11.54 -23.80 -2.30
N GLU A 2 -11.37 -22.48 -2.27
CA GLU A 2 -11.38 -21.65 -1.05
C GLU A 2 -12.69 -21.83 -0.26
N GLN A 3 -12.62 -21.82 1.08
CA GLN A 3 -13.83 -21.70 1.90
C GLN A 3 -14.52 -20.40 1.51
N LYS A 4 -15.80 -20.47 1.12
CA LYS A 4 -16.61 -19.30 0.76
C LYS A 4 -16.73 -18.40 1.99
N ILE A 5 -15.86 -17.40 2.09
CA ILE A 5 -15.89 -16.41 3.16
C ILE A 5 -17.11 -15.53 2.96
N ASP A 6 -17.82 -15.29 4.05
CA ASP A 6 -18.95 -14.38 4.10
C ASP A 6 -18.46 -12.93 4.04
N LEU A 7 -18.17 -12.47 2.82
CA LEU A 7 -17.69 -11.11 2.56
C LEU A 7 -18.78 -10.05 2.82
N ASP A 8 -20.03 -10.44 3.00
CA ASP A 8 -21.16 -9.57 3.32
C ASP A 8 -21.26 -9.28 4.82
N ASN A 9 -20.48 -9.97 5.65
CA ASN A 9 -20.44 -9.73 7.09
C ASN A 9 -19.88 -8.32 7.38
N PRO A 10 -20.66 -7.41 7.99
CA PRO A 10 -20.26 -6.02 8.17
C PRO A 10 -19.08 -5.88 9.14
N GLU A 11 -18.99 -6.73 10.17
CA GLU A 11 -17.85 -6.72 11.07
C GLU A 11 -16.56 -7.17 10.38
N PHE A 12 -16.62 -8.18 9.50
CA PHE A 12 -15.47 -8.56 8.65
C PHE A 12 -15.03 -7.42 7.74
N GLN A 13 -15.97 -6.75 7.07
CA GLN A 13 -15.65 -5.62 6.21
C GLN A 13 -15.00 -4.47 7.00
N ASN A 14 -15.47 -4.19 8.21
CA ASN A 14 -14.89 -3.16 9.06
C ASN A 14 -13.46 -3.50 9.48
N VAL A 15 -13.21 -4.72 9.97
CA VAL A 15 -11.85 -5.16 10.32
C VAL A 15 -10.96 -5.14 9.08
N TRP A 16 -11.44 -5.64 7.94
CA TRP A 16 -10.69 -5.65 6.69
C TRP A 16 -10.30 -4.25 6.24
N LYS A 17 -11.23 -3.29 6.28
CA LYS A 17 -10.95 -1.89 5.94
C LYS A 17 -9.93 -1.27 6.89
N LEU A 18 -10.10 -1.49 8.20
CA LEU A 18 -9.17 -1.00 9.23
C LEU A 18 -7.76 -1.58 9.04
N VAL A 19 -7.64 -2.87 8.76
CA VAL A 19 -6.35 -3.53 8.56
C VAL A 19 -5.72 -3.16 7.22
N SER A 20 -6.49 -3.02 6.14
CA SER A 20 -5.94 -2.82 4.81
C SER A 20 -5.56 -1.36 4.54
N TYR A 21 -6.40 -0.41 4.96
CA TYR A 21 -6.33 0.97 4.50
C TYR A 21 -5.86 1.96 5.57
N THR A 22 -5.52 1.49 6.77
CA THR A 22 -5.26 2.36 7.93
C THR A 22 -4.05 1.89 8.73
N ARG A 23 -3.48 2.72 9.62
CA ARG A 23 -2.52 2.26 10.65
C ARG A 23 -3.16 1.98 12.01
N GLN A 24 -4.49 2.01 12.08
CA GLN A 24 -5.25 1.81 13.31
C GLN A 24 -5.12 0.36 13.80
N SER A 25 -4.65 0.13 15.02
CA SER A 25 -4.61 -1.23 15.56
C SER A 25 -6.02 -1.71 15.95
N VAL A 26 -6.28 -2.97 15.67
CA VAL A 26 -7.60 -3.60 15.82
C VAL A 26 -7.49 -4.79 16.76
N PHE A 27 -8.46 -4.91 17.66
CA PHE A 27 -8.71 -6.13 18.42
C PHE A 27 -9.94 -6.83 17.84
N MET A 28 -9.74 -7.95 17.15
CA MET A 28 -10.81 -8.78 16.62
C MET A 28 -11.14 -9.91 17.60
N THR A 29 -12.36 -9.89 18.10
CA THR A 29 -12.90 -10.90 19.02
C THR A 29 -14.16 -11.53 18.47
N GLY A 30 -14.64 -12.56 19.15
CA GLY A 30 -15.91 -13.20 18.82
C GLY A 30 -16.05 -14.52 19.53
N LYS A 31 -17.29 -15.00 19.61
CA LYS A 31 -17.64 -16.29 20.21
C LYS A 31 -16.92 -17.45 19.52
N ALA A 32 -16.98 -18.63 20.13
CA ALA A 32 -16.59 -19.86 19.44
C ALA A 32 -17.38 -20.01 18.13
N GLY A 33 -16.70 -20.36 17.04
CA GLY A 33 -17.37 -20.61 15.76
C GLY A 33 -17.78 -19.38 14.93
N THR A 34 -17.30 -18.17 15.25
CA THR A 34 -17.59 -16.93 14.48
C THR A 34 -16.67 -16.69 13.28
N GLY A 35 -15.79 -17.65 12.95
CA GLY A 35 -14.93 -17.55 11.76
C GLY A 35 -13.61 -16.77 11.93
N LYS A 36 -13.17 -16.47 13.16
CA LYS A 36 -11.89 -15.76 13.44
C LYS A 36 -10.68 -16.29 12.66
N SER A 37 -10.40 -17.59 12.76
CA SER A 37 -9.25 -18.21 12.07
C SER A 37 -9.40 -18.19 10.55
N THR A 38 -10.63 -18.30 10.03
CA THR A 38 -10.92 -18.19 8.60
C THR A 38 -10.65 -16.77 8.10
N PHE A 39 -11.06 -15.75 8.86
CA PHE A 39 -10.75 -14.35 8.56
C PHE A 39 -9.25 -14.06 8.63
N LEU A 40 -8.54 -14.59 9.63
CA LEU A 40 -7.09 -14.43 9.75
C LEU A 40 -6.36 -14.97 8.51
N LYS A 41 -6.76 -16.16 8.02
CA LYS A 41 -6.22 -16.72 6.77
C LYS A 41 -6.49 -15.82 5.56
N TYR A 42 -7.68 -15.23 5.48
CA TYR A 42 -8.02 -14.27 4.42
C TYR A 42 -7.14 -13.03 4.46
N VAL A 43 -6.93 -12.46 5.66
CA VAL A 43 -6.05 -11.30 5.84
C VAL A 43 -4.64 -11.62 5.35
N CYS A 44 -4.09 -12.77 5.75
CA CYS A 44 -2.74 -13.18 5.35
C CYS A 44 -2.63 -13.38 3.83
N ALA A 45 -3.69 -13.87 3.17
CA ALA A 45 -3.70 -14.09 1.73
C ALA A 45 -3.89 -12.82 0.89
N HIS A 46 -4.60 -11.80 1.42
CA HIS A 46 -5.02 -10.63 0.62
C HIS A 46 -4.35 -9.32 1.03
N THR A 47 -3.70 -9.25 2.20
CA THR A 47 -3.07 -8.01 2.66
C THR A 47 -1.86 -7.66 1.81
N ARG A 48 -1.70 -6.38 1.48
CA ARG A 48 -0.50 -5.86 0.80
C ARG A 48 0.61 -5.46 1.77
N LYS A 49 0.30 -5.42 3.07
CA LYS A 49 1.23 -4.98 4.10
C LYS A 49 2.31 -6.01 4.34
N LYS A 50 3.51 -5.56 4.70
CA LYS A 50 4.57 -6.44 5.21
C LYS A 50 4.17 -6.92 6.61
N PHE A 51 3.78 -8.18 6.73
CA PHE A 51 3.22 -8.72 7.99
C PHE A 51 4.01 -9.90 8.56
N VAL A 52 3.76 -10.17 9.84
CA VAL A 52 4.13 -11.42 10.53
C VAL A 52 2.93 -11.91 11.34
N VAL A 53 2.78 -13.24 11.43
CA VAL A 53 1.79 -13.90 12.28
C VAL A 53 2.50 -14.51 13.48
N LEU A 54 2.07 -14.09 14.67
CA LEU A 54 2.63 -14.48 15.95
C LEU A 54 1.56 -15.11 16.85
N ALA A 55 1.98 -15.96 17.79
CA ALA A 55 1.11 -16.55 18.81
C ALA A 55 1.84 -16.70 20.17
N PRO A 56 1.13 -16.82 21.29
CA PRO A 56 1.75 -16.98 22.62
C PRO A 56 2.40 -18.35 22.84
N THR A 57 1.85 -19.41 22.27
CA THR A 57 2.29 -20.81 22.49
C THR A 57 2.79 -21.45 21.20
N GLY A 58 3.66 -22.47 21.32
CA GLY A 58 4.25 -23.18 20.18
C GLY A 58 3.20 -23.84 19.30
N ILE A 59 2.23 -24.54 19.90
CA ILE A 59 1.14 -25.20 19.18
C ILE A 59 0.27 -24.18 18.42
N ALA A 60 -0.08 -23.06 19.06
CA ALA A 60 -0.85 -22.00 18.39
C ALA A 60 -0.08 -21.40 17.20
N ALA A 61 1.23 -21.15 17.37
CA ALA A 61 2.09 -20.64 16.31
C ALA A 61 2.13 -21.59 15.11
N VAL A 62 2.35 -22.89 15.34
CA VAL A 62 2.34 -23.90 14.28
C VAL A 62 0.97 -23.99 13.58
N ASN A 63 -0.13 -23.90 14.32
CA ASN A 63 -1.48 -23.97 13.76
C ASN A 63 -1.82 -22.80 12.82
N VAL A 64 -1.28 -21.61 13.08
CA VAL A 64 -1.47 -20.43 12.24
C VAL A 64 -0.38 -20.27 11.17
N GLY A 65 0.58 -21.20 11.10
CA GLY A 65 1.72 -21.10 10.19
C GLY A 65 2.65 -19.93 10.53
N GLY A 66 2.78 -19.60 11.82
CA GLY A 66 3.55 -18.46 12.30
C GLY A 66 4.62 -18.83 13.33
N GLN A 67 5.07 -17.82 14.07
CA GLN A 67 6.13 -17.96 15.06
C GLN A 67 5.63 -17.58 16.47
N THR A 68 6.24 -18.09 17.54
CA THR A 68 5.87 -17.64 18.89
C THR A 68 6.35 -16.21 19.15
N LEU A 69 5.62 -15.42 19.95
CA LEU A 69 6.05 -14.09 20.40
C LEU A 69 7.45 -14.14 21.05
N HIS A 70 7.69 -15.16 21.88
CA HIS A 70 8.95 -15.35 22.58
C HIS A 70 10.12 -15.59 21.63
N SER A 71 9.96 -16.45 20.61
CA SER A 71 11.04 -16.72 19.66
C SER A 71 11.21 -15.61 18.63
N PHE A 72 10.15 -14.91 18.24
CA PHE A 72 10.26 -13.79 17.31
C PHE A 72 10.98 -12.60 17.95
N PHE A 73 10.63 -12.22 19.18
CA PHE A 73 11.20 -11.07 19.88
C PHE A 73 12.26 -11.44 20.93
N ASN A 74 12.76 -12.68 20.95
CA ASN A 74 13.69 -13.19 21.98
C ASN A 74 13.28 -12.80 23.41
N LEU A 75 11.99 -12.91 23.74
CA LEU A 75 11.44 -12.46 25.02
C LEU A 75 11.91 -13.39 26.16
N PRO A 76 12.24 -12.84 27.34
CA PRO A 76 12.62 -13.65 28.49
C PRO A 76 11.38 -14.31 29.14
N PHE A 77 11.54 -15.52 29.66
CA PHE A 77 10.48 -16.26 30.38
C PHE A 77 10.34 -15.82 31.86
N LYS A 78 10.43 -14.52 32.11
CA LYS A 78 10.22 -13.90 33.43
C LYS A 78 9.31 -12.68 33.29
N PRO A 79 8.64 -12.22 34.38
CA PRO A 79 7.96 -10.94 34.37
C PRO A 79 8.93 -9.81 33.99
N VAL A 80 8.54 -8.96 33.04
CA VAL A 80 9.35 -7.80 32.63
C VAL A 80 8.65 -6.53 33.07
N VAL A 81 9.14 -5.93 34.15
CA VAL A 81 8.52 -4.71 34.69
C VAL A 81 8.95 -3.47 33.90
N PRO A 82 8.12 -2.41 33.85
CA PRO A 82 8.43 -1.21 33.09
C PRO A 82 9.75 -0.53 33.48
N ASP A 83 10.14 -0.58 34.74
CA ASP A 83 11.33 0.04 35.31
C ASP A 83 12.53 -0.91 35.41
N ASP A 84 12.47 -2.10 34.80
CA ASP A 84 13.56 -3.08 34.83
C ASP A 84 14.87 -2.46 34.27
N PRO A 85 15.92 -2.30 35.10
CA PRO A 85 17.20 -1.69 34.68
C PRO A 85 17.87 -2.42 33.51
N GLU A 86 17.64 -3.73 33.39
CA GLU A 86 18.19 -4.60 32.35
C GLU A 86 17.60 -4.27 30.97
N PHE A 87 16.32 -3.86 30.94
CA PHE A 87 15.54 -3.63 29.73
C PHE A 87 15.18 -2.16 29.52
N MET A 88 15.91 -1.22 30.14
CA MET A 88 15.78 0.20 29.83
C MET A 88 16.20 0.49 28.38
N PRO A 89 15.64 1.54 27.72
CA PRO A 89 15.94 1.86 26.33
C PRO A 89 17.43 1.96 25.99
N ARG A 90 18.24 2.50 26.92
CA ARG A 90 19.71 2.61 26.79
C ARG A 90 20.43 1.26 26.74
N ASN A 91 19.91 0.25 27.44
CA ASN A 91 20.53 -1.07 27.61
C ASN A 91 19.90 -2.12 26.68
N LEU A 92 18.75 -1.83 26.08
CA LEU A 92 17.98 -2.81 25.33
C LEU A 92 18.74 -3.38 24.13
N LYS A 93 19.52 -2.55 23.42
CA LYS A 93 20.33 -3.02 22.28
C LYS A 93 21.45 -3.97 22.71
N SER A 94 22.14 -3.68 23.83
CA SER A 94 23.20 -4.54 24.34
C SER A 94 22.67 -5.85 24.92
N ARG A 95 21.45 -5.82 25.48
CA ARG A 95 20.81 -7.01 26.06
C ARG A 95 20.21 -7.95 25.01
N MET A 96 19.42 -7.42 24.07
CA MET A 96 18.69 -8.23 23.09
C MET A 96 19.55 -8.68 21.92
N LYS A 97 20.60 -7.90 21.56
CA LYS A 97 21.60 -8.22 20.52
C LYS A 97 20.99 -8.70 19.20
N TYR A 98 19.98 -8.00 18.69
CA TYR A 98 19.43 -8.31 17.37
C TYR A 98 20.46 -8.10 16.27
N ASN A 99 20.58 -9.09 15.38
CA ASN A 99 21.41 -8.98 14.19
C ASN A 99 20.83 -7.98 13.17
N GLY A 100 21.64 -7.59 12.19
CA GLY A 100 21.25 -6.61 11.17
C GLY A 100 19.95 -6.99 10.45
N ASP A 101 19.79 -8.26 10.08
CA ASP A 101 18.61 -8.75 9.35
C ASP A 101 17.33 -8.66 10.19
N LYS A 102 17.38 -9.00 11.48
CA LYS A 102 16.24 -8.84 12.39
C LYS A 102 15.88 -7.37 12.55
N VAL A 103 16.88 -6.48 12.69
CA VAL A 103 16.63 -5.04 12.79
C VAL A 103 15.98 -4.50 11.51
N LYS A 104 16.46 -4.92 10.34
CA LYS A 104 15.85 -4.57 9.04
C LYS A 104 14.41 -5.08 8.94
N LEU A 105 14.17 -6.35 9.28
CA LEU A 105 12.83 -6.91 9.34
C LEU A 105 11.90 -6.07 10.22
N LEU A 106 12.30 -5.78 11.46
CA LEU A 106 11.48 -4.98 12.39
C LEU A 106 11.20 -3.56 11.87
N ARG A 107 12.14 -2.95 11.14
CA ARG A 107 11.95 -1.62 10.53
C ARG A 107 10.96 -1.66 9.37
N GLU A 108 11.04 -2.68 8.54
CA GLU A 108 10.24 -2.80 7.32
C GLU A 108 8.85 -3.37 7.56
N LEU A 109 8.62 -4.05 8.68
CA LEU A 109 7.28 -4.54 9.05
C LEU A 109 6.26 -3.40 9.12
N GLU A 110 5.01 -3.71 8.82
CA GLU A 110 3.90 -2.76 8.86
C GLU A 110 2.77 -3.28 9.76
N LEU A 111 2.53 -4.59 9.72
CA LEU A 111 1.46 -5.26 10.46
C LEU A 111 2.02 -6.42 11.30
N ILE A 112 1.65 -6.47 12.57
CA ILE A 112 1.93 -7.62 13.44
C ILE A 112 0.59 -8.23 13.85
N ILE A 113 0.36 -9.46 13.42
CA ILE A 113 -0.83 -10.22 13.76
C ILE A 113 -0.50 -11.10 14.97
N ILE A 114 -1.30 -11.04 16.02
CA ILE A 114 -1.13 -11.88 17.21
C ILE A 114 -2.42 -12.68 17.40
N ASP A 115 -2.37 -13.99 17.14
CA ASP A 115 -3.46 -14.91 17.44
C ASP A 115 -3.41 -15.37 18.90
N GLU A 116 -4.57 -15.78 19.44
CA GLU A 116 -4.77 -16.12 20.85
C GLU A 116 -4.28 -15.05 21.84
N ILE A 117 -4.53 -13.77 21.51
CA ILE A 117 -4.09 -12.61 22.32
C ILE A 117 -4.57 -12.65 23.77
N SER A 118 -5.68 -13.34 24.07
CA SER A 118 -6.24 -13.48 25.42
C SER A 118 -5.26 -14.12 26.40
N MET A 119 -4.34 -14.97 25.93
CA MET A 119 -3.29 -15.59 26.75
C MET A 119 -2.06 -14.71 26.97
N VAL A 120 -1.98 -13.55 26.30
CA VAL A 120 -0.81 -12.66 26.38
C VAL A 120 -0.96 -11.70 27.54
N ARG A 121 0.08 -11.61 28.36
CA ARG A 121 0.12 -10.70 29.51
C ARG A 121 0.40 -9.25 29.11
N ALA A 122 -0.05 -8.30 29.94
CA ALA A 122 0.18 -6.87 29.77
C ALA A 122 1.68 -6.49 29.65
N ASP A 123 2.53 -7.07 30.50
CA ASP A 123 3.98 -6.81 30.52
C ASP A 123 4.66 -7.19 29.20
N ILE A 124 4.21 -8.29 28.58
CA ILE A 124 4.72 -8.74 27.29
C ILE A 124 4.41 -7.74 26.18
N ILE A 125 3.19 -7.18 26.16
CA ILE A 125 2.81 -6.16 25.17
C ILE A 125 3.64 -4.89 25.33
N ASP A 126 3.79 -4.39 26.56
CA ASP A 126 4.60 -3.20 26.82
C ASP A 126 6.09 -3.44 26.50
N PHE A 127 6.57 -4.66 26.71
CA PHE A 127 7.93 -5.00 26.33
C PHE A 127 8.12 -5.07 24.81
N VAL A 128 7.13 -5.60 24.07
CA VAL A 128 7.10 -5.56 22.60
C VAL A 128 7.06 -4.12 22.09
N ASP A 129 6.23 -3.24 22.66
CA ASP A 129 6.20 -1.80 22.36
C ASP A 129 7.59 -1.18 22.49
N ARG A 130 8.26 -1.43 23.62
CA ARG A 130 9.61 -0.92 23.89
C ARG A 130 10.64 -1.41 22.87
N ILE A 131 10.63 -2.70 22.55
CA ILE A 131 11.51 -3.29 21.55
C ILE A 131 11.32 -2.59 20.20
N LEU A 132 10.06 -2.48 19.75
CA LEU A 132 9.76 -1.87 18.46
C LEU A 132 10.20 -0.41 18.40
N ARG A 133 9.86 0.42 19.40
CA ARG A 133 10.28 1.83 19.50
C ARG A 133 11.80 2.02 19.36
N VAL A 134 12.59 1.19 20.04
CA VAL A 134 14.06 1.29 20.04
C VAL A 134 14.68 0.82 18.72
N TYR A 135 14.18 -0.29 18.16
CA TYR A 135 14.79 -0.91 16.98
C TYR A 135 14.32 -0.30 15.66
N THR A 136 13.10 0.26 15.61
CA THR A 136 12.62 1.03 14.46
C THR A 136 13.21 2.44 14.43
N GLY A 137 13.67 2.95 15.58
CA GLY A 137 14.12 4.34 15.73
C GLY A 137 12.98 5.33 15.90
N ASN A 138 11.72 4.86 15.98
CA ASN A 138 10.54 5.67 16.20
C ASN A 138 10.11 5.57 17.67
N THR A 139 10.74 6.36 18.53
CA THR A 139 10.49 6.32 19.99
C THR A 139 9.20 7.03 20.42
N ARG A 140 8.65 7.89 19.55
CA ARG A 140 7.49 8.73 19.84
C ARG A 140 6.17 8.02 19.58
N GLU A 141 6.14 7.12 18.60
CA GLU A 141 4.92 6.37 18.28
C GLU A 141 4.89 5.03 19.01
N PRO A 142 3.73 4.66 19.60
CA PRO A 142 3.51 3.32 20.11
C PRO A 142 3.81 2.25 19.06
N PHE A 143 4.40 1.15 19.53
CA PHE A 143 4.90 0.03 18.77
C PHE A 143 5.85 0.45 17.63
N GLY A 144 6.50 1.61 17.75
CA GLY A 144 7.37 2.15 16.70
C GLY A 144 6.62 2.47 15.39
N GLY A 145 5.33 2.76 15.47
CA GLY A 145 4.44 3.06 14.33
C GLY A 145 3.89 1.82 13.62
N LYS A 146 4.08 0.62 14.19
CA LYS A 146 3.56 -0.64 13.64
C LYS A 146 2.08 -0.84 13.99
N GLN A 147 1.31 -1.33 13.04
CA GLN A 147 -0.10 -1.68 13.27
C GLN A 147 -0.18 -3.08 13.90
N LEU A 148 -1.08 -3.25 14.87
CA LEU A 148 -1.39 -4.55 15.46
C LEU A 148 -2.77 -5.04 15.03
N LEU A 149 -2.85 -6.32 14.66
CA LEU A 149 -4.11 -7.05 14.57
C LEU A 149 -4.10 -8.13 15.66
N LEU A 150 -4.86 -7.89 16.72
CA LEU A 150 -4.96 -8.75 17.88
C LEU A 150 -6.18 -9.65 17.72
N VAL A 151 -6.01 -10.96 17.72
CA VAL A 151 -7.08 -11.94 17.48
C VAL A 151 -7.20 -12.87 18.68
N GLY A 152 -8.42 -13.07 19.17
CA GLY A 152 -8.68 -14.01 20.27
C GLY A 152 -10.03 -13.79 20.93
N ASP A 153 -10.37 -14.61 21.91
CA ASP A 153 -11.60 -14.46 22.70
C ASP A 153 -11.24 -14.25 24.17
N ILE A 154 -11.50 -13.04 24.68
CA ILE A 154 -11.13 -12.64 26.05
C ILE A 154 -11.95 -13.32 27.14
N PHE A 155 -13.08 -13.94 26.78
CA PHE A 155 -13.92 -14.68 27.72
C PHE A 155 -13.50 -16.15 27.86
N GLN A 156 -12.49 -16.60 27.12
CA GLN A 156 -11.93 -17.93 27.24
C GLN A 156 -10.87 -17.95 28.35
N LEU A 157 -9.66 -18.44 28.06
CA LEU A 157 -8.62 -18.62 29.06
C LEU A 157 -7.84 -17.32 29.27
N GLU A 158 -7.63 -17.01 30.54
CA GLU A 158 -6.77 -15.91 30.96
C GLU A 158 -5.28 -16.25 30.82
N PRO A 159 -4.39 -15.24 30.79
CA PRO A 159 -2.96 -15.49 30.83
C PRO A 159 -2.57 -16.29 32.06
N VAL A 160 -1.72 -17.31 31.88
CA VAL A 160 -1.20 -18.09 33.02
C VAL A 160 -0.20 -17.25 33.81
N VAL A 161 -0.56 -16.94 35.06
CA VAL A 161 0.25 -16.12 35.98
C VAL A 161 0.40 -16.88 37.30
N THR A 162 1.64 -17.27 37.64
CA THR A 162 1.94 -17.89 38.94
C THR A 162 1.82 -16.88 40.07
N ALA A 163 1.75 -17.37 41.32
CA ALA A 163 1.66 -16.52 42.51
C ALA A 163 2.79 -15.46 42.55
N ASP A 164 4.04 -15.89 42.36
CA ASP A 164 5.20 -14.99 42.38
C ASP A 164 5.11 -13.90 41.31
N MET A 165 4.65 -14.24 40.10
CA MET A 165 4.47 -13.26 39.02
C MET A 165 3.39 -12.24 39.36
N ARG A 166 2.32 -12.67 40.03
CA ARG A 166 1.21 -11.80 40.44
C ARG A 166 1.67 -10.74 41.43
N ASP A 167 2.52 -11.11 42.39
CA ASP A 167 3.05 -10.18 43.40
C ASP A 167 3.96 -9.10 42.81
N ILE A 168 4.70 -9.46 41.75
CA ILE A 168 5.57 -8.52 41.02
C ILE A 168 4.73 -7.61 40.12
N LEU A 169 3.92 -8.20 39.24
CA LEU A 169 3.17 -7.47 38.22
C LEU A 169 2.05 -6.60 38.81
N GLY A 170 1.43 -7.02 39.91
CA GLY A 170 0.35 -6.29 40.58
C GLY A 170 0.74 -4.90 41.08
N ARG A 171 2.04 -4.60 41.18
CA ARG A 171 2.55 -3.24 41.51
C ARG A 171 2.50 -2.28 40.34
N PHE A 172 2.49 -2.79 39.11
CA PHE A 172 2.62 -2.00 37.88
C PHE A 172 1.38 -2.01 37.01
N TYR A 173 0.58 -3.09 37.11
CA TYR A 173 -0.60 -3.34 36.30
C TYR A 173 -1.80 -3.64 37.20
N SER A 174 -2.94 -3.03 36.87
CA SER A 174 -4.19 -3.28 37.61
C SER A 174 -4.71 -4.71 37.40
N GLN A 175 -4.46 -5.29 36.22
CA GLN A 175 -4.79 -6.65 35.83
C GLN A 175 -3.76 -7.14 34.80
N ASN A 176 -3.66 -8.44 34.60
CA ASN A 176 -2.63 -9.05 33.74
C ASN A 176 -2.99 -9.15 32.26
N TYR A 177 -4.20 -8.76 31.85
CA TYR A 177 -4.66 -8.92 30.46
C TYR A 177 -3.94 -7.96 29.50
N PHE A 178 -3.78 -8.36 28.24
CA PHE A 178 -3.11 -7.55 27.21
C PHE A 178 -3.66 -6.11 27.12
N PHE A 179 -4.98 -5.90 27.26
CA PHE A 179 -5.63 -4.59 27.17
C PHE A 179 -5.31 -3.66 28.36
N ASN A 180 -4.65 -4.17 29.40
CA ASN A 180 -4.12 -3.38 30.53
C ASN A 180 -2.69 -2.89 30.30
N ALA A 181 -2.07 -3.21 29.16
CA ALA A 181 -0.76 -2.70 28.79
C ALA A 181 -0.77 -1.16 28.70
N ARG A 182 0.29 -0.52 29.20
CA ARG A 182 0.41 0.94 29.23
C ARG A 182 0.47 1.52 27.82
N ALA A 183 1.04 0.80 26.86
CA ALA A 183 1.07 1.20 25.45
C ALA A 183 -0.33 1.50 24.88
N PHE A 184 -1.39 0.83 25.36
CA PHE A 184 -2.76 1.08 24.90
C PHE A 184 -3.44 2.30 25.52
N SER A 185 -2.80 2.96 26.49
CA SER A 185 -3.23 4.28 26.95
C SER A 185 -2.87 5.39 25.95
N GLU A 186 -1.75 5.23 25.23
CA GLU A 186 -1.31 6.14 24.16
C GLU A 186 -1.91 5.74 22.81
N LEU A 187 -2.02 4.43 22.54
CA LEU A 187 -2.63 3.88 21.33
C LEU A 187 -4.00 3.26 21.65
N ARG A 188 -5.07 3.95 21.26
CA ARG A 188 -6.42 3.41 21.42
C ARG A 188 -6.65 2.30 20.40
N ILE A 189 -6.74 1.05 20.84
CA ILE A 189 -7.16 -0.08 20.00
C ILE A 189 -8.65 0.01 19.67
N VAL A 190 -9.06 -0.41 18.46
CA VAL A 190 -10.46 -0.51 18.06
C VAL A 190 -10.92 -1.96 18.23
N PRO A 191 -11.82 -2.26 19.19
CA PRO A 191 -12.29 -3.61 19.39
C PRO A 191 -13.54 -3.90 18.54
N VAL A 192 -13.46 -4.97 17.72
CA VAL A 192 -14.55 -5.44 16.86
C VAL A 192 -14.90 -6.87 17.24
N GLU A 193 -16.15 -7.09 17.66
CA GLU A 193 -16.70 -8.40 17.97
C GLU A 193 -17.50 -8.96 16.78
N LEU A 194 -17.08 -10.12 16.31
CA LEU A 194 -17.80 -10.92 15.33
C LEU A 194 -19.01 -11.59 15.99
N ARG A 195 -20.22 -11.22 15.54
CA ARG A 195 -21.48 -11.70 16.15
C ARG A 195 -22.07 -12.93 15.49
N LYS A 196 -21.88 -13.10 14.18
CA LYS A 196 -22.44 -14.23 13.41
C LYS A 196 -21.72 -15.53 13.75
N VAL A 197 -22.46 -16.49 14.30
CA VAL A 197 -21.98 -17.84 14.63
C VAL A 197 -22.29 -18.79 13.47
N TYR A 198 -21.30 -19.53 12.99
CA TYR A 198 -21.45 -20.48 11.87
C TYR A 198 -21.45 -21.96 12.32
N ARG A 199 -21.09 -22.24 13.58
CA ARG A 199 -20.74 -23.60 14.05
C ARG A 199 -21.87 -24.35 14.76
N GLN A 200 -22.86 -23.64 15.33
CA GLN A 200 -23.88 -24.21 16.23
C GLN A 200 -25.28 -23.85 15.72
N ASN A 201 -26.20 -24.82 15.75
CA ASN A 201 -27.56 -24.67 15.21
C ASN A 201 -28.65 -24.56 16.30
N ASP A 202 -28.32 -24.85 17.56
CA ASP A 202 -29.27 -24.84 18.69
C ASP A 202 -29.28 -23.47 19.38
N GLU A 203 -30.30 -22.65 19.11
CA GLU A 203 -30.44 -21.30 19.68
C GLU A 203 -30.54 -21.30 21.21
N GLY A 204 -31.16 -22.32 21.81
CA GLY A 204 -31.32 -22.43 23.26
C GLY A 204 -29.99 -22.67 23.95
N PHE A 205 -29.20 -23.61 23.42
CA PHE A 205 -27.86 -23.90 23.91
C PHE A 205 -26.89 -22.73 23.68
N ILE A 206 -26.96 -22.05 22.53
CA ILE A 206 -26.15 -20.85 22.26
C ILE A 206 -26.45 -19.76 23.28
N SER A 207 -27.74 -19.49 23.54
CA SER A 207 -28.16 -18.47 24.50
C SER A 207 -27.68 -18.78 25.92
N MET A 208 -27.68 -20.05 26.31
CA MET A 208 -27.12 -20.51 27.59
C MET A 208 -25.60 -20.28 27.63
N LEU A 209 -24.87 -20.71 26.60
CA LEU A 209 -23.42 -20.51 26.50
C LEU A 209 -23.05 -19.03 26.53
N ASP A 210 -23.85 -18.14 25.95
CA ASP A 210 -23.64 -16.69 25.99
C ASP A 210 -23.77 -16.12 27.40
N ARG A 211 -24.76 -16.59 28.17
CA ARG A 211 -24.92 -16.19 29.59
C ARG A 211 -23.78 -16.72 30.46
N VAL A 212 -23.35 -17.96 30.22
CA VAL A 212 -22.17 -18.55 30.87
C VAL A 212 -20.89 -17.79 30.49
N ARG A 213 -20.74 -17.39 29.22
CA ARG A 213 -19.58 -16.65 28.69
C ARG A 213 -19.33 -15.35 29.45
N VAL A 214 -20.38 -14.66 29.87
CA VAL A 214 -20.28 -13.38 30.60
C VAL A 214 -20.36 -13.54 32.12
N GLY A 215 -20.40 -14.78 32.63
CA GLY A 215 -20.45 -15.06 34.06
C GLY A 215 -21.79 -14.74 34.73
N ARG A 216 -22.89 -14.76 33.96
CA ARG A 216 -24.26 -14.49 34.46
C ARG A 216 -25.24 -15.57 34.00
N PRO A 217 -25.05 -16.84 34.41
CA PRO A 217 -25.99 -17.90 34.09
C PRO A 217 -27.35 -17.62 34.74
N ALA A 218 -28.43 -17.97 34.04
CA ALA A 218 -29.75 -18.02 34.65
C ALA A 218 -29.86 -19.26 35.56
N ARG A 219 -30.79 -19.25 36.51
CA ARG A 219 -30.99 -20.40 37.40
C ARG A 219 -31.41 -21.64 36.61
N GLU A 220 -32.22 -21.44 35.58
CA GLU A 220 -32.66 -22.46 34.63
C GLU A 220 -31.48 -23.06 33.86
N ASP A 221 -30.46 -22.26 33.54
CA ASP A 221 -29.26 -22.74 32.84
C ASP A 221 -28.51 -23.77 33.69
N ILE A 222 -28.33 -23.47 34.98
CA ILE A 222 -27.62 -24.35 35.91
C ILE A 222 -28.41 -25.63 36.15
N ILE A 223 -29.73 -25.53 36.30
CA ILE A 223 -30.61 -26.70 36.41
C ILE A 223 -30.49 -27.56 35.14
N CYS A 224 -30.51 -26.92 33.96
CA CYS A 224 -30.40 -27.60 32.68
C CYS A 224 -29.04 -28.28 32.49
N LEU A 225 -27.93 -27.60 32.85
CA LEU A 225 -26.59 -28.20 32.86
C LEU A 225 -26.52 -29.39 33.82
N ASN A 226 -26.99 -29.22 35.06
CA ASN A 226 -26.95 -30.28 36.07
C ASN A 226 -27.90 -31.44 35.78
N SER A 227 -28.91 -31.27 34.91
CA SER A 227 -29.71 -32.38 34.39
C SER A 227 -28.88 -33.36 33.53
N ARG A 228 -27.70 -32.95 33.06
CA ARG A 228 -26.73 -33.78 32.33
C ARG A 228 -25.74 -34.53 33.22
N LEU A 229 -25.97 -34.54 34.53
CA LEU A 229 -25.16 -35.33 35.45
C LEU A 229 -25.29 -36.82 35.11
N SER A 230 -24.15 -37.48 34.91
CA SER A 230 -24.08 -38.90 34.58
C SER A 230 -23.16 -39.61 35.57
N PRO A 231 -23.42 -40.87 35.96
CA PRO A 231 -22.61 -41.58 36.94
C PRO A 231 -21.12 -41.70 36.55
N ALA A 232 -20.29 -41.95 37.57
CA ALA A 232 -18.83 -41.89 37.53
C ALA A 232 -18.17 -42.94 36.60
N GLU A 233 -18.80 -44.10 36.39
CA GLU A 233 -18.23 -45.19 35.61
C GLU A 233 -18.77 -45.22 34.17
N ILE A 234 -17.85 -45.10 33.22
CA ILE A 234 -18.10 -45.40 31.81
C ILE A 234 -17.81 -46.91 31.64
N PRO A 235 -18.67 -47.69 30.96
CA PRO A 235 -18.36 -49.07 30.63
C PRO A 235 -17.02 -49.18 29.90
N ALA A 236 -16.25 -50.24 30.19
CA ALA A 236 -15.02 -50.54 29.49
C ALA A 236 -15.33 -50.76 27.98
N GLY A 237 -15.14 -49.72 27.16
CA GLY A 237 -15.45 -49.76 25.72
C GLY A 237 -15.91 -48.45 25.07
N GLY A 238 -16.16 -47.40 25.86
CA GLY A 238 -16.71 -46.12 25.38
C GLY A 238 -18.13 -45.87 25.89
N GLY A 239 -18.75 -44.75 25.49
CA GLY A 239 -20.07 -44.35 25.98
C GLY A 239 -21.14 -45.44 25.82
N ALA A 240 -22.25 -45.32 26.55
CA ALA A 240 -23.28 -46.35 26.75
C ALA A 240 -23.92 -46.99 25.49
N ASP A 241 -23.54 -46.58 24.27
CA ASP A 241 -24.06 -47.09 22.99
C ASP A 241 -22.96 -47.35 21.92
N GLY A 242 -21.69 -47.46 22.31
CA GLY A 242 -20.57 -47.59 21.35
C GLY A 242 -20.12 -46.27 20.70
N LYS A 243 -20.71 -45.14 21.13
CA LYS A 243 -20.34 -43.79 20.69
C LYS A 243 -18.96 -43.39 21.26
N MET A 244 -18.16 -42.75 20.42
CA MET A 244 -16.88 -42.16 20.83
C MET A 244 -17.15 -40.99 21.78
N LEU A 245 -16.49 -40.99 22.95
CA LEU A 245 -16.72 -40.03 24.02
C LEU A 245 -15.42 -39.34 24.39
N MET A 246 -15.41 -38.01 24.37
CA MET A 246 -14.24 -37.20 24.76
C MET A 246 -14.36 -36.72 26.20
N THR A 247 -13.41 -37.07 27.07
CA THR A 247 -13.37 -36.51 28.43
C THR A 247 -12.55 -35.23 28.47
N LEU A 248 -13.13 -34.12 28.93
CA LEU A 248 -12.42 -32.85 29.14
C LEU A 248 -12.17 -32.64 30.62
N ALA A 249 -10.89 -32.66 31.00
CA ALA A 249 -10.46 -32.52 32.38
C ALA A 249 -9.63 -31.26 32.62
N THR A 250 -9.60 -30.79 33.86
CA THR A 250 -8.86 -29.58 34.25
C THR A 250 -7.35 -29.81 34.37
N ARG A 251 -6.92 -31.01 34.80
CA ARG A 251 -5.51 -31.32 35.09
C ARG A 251 -4.90 -32.32 34.11
N ARG A 252 -3.61 -32.15 33.84
CA ARG A 252 -2.86 -32.99 32.88
C ARG A 252 -2.63 -34.42 33.38
N ASP A 253 -2.32 -34.58 34.65
CA ASP A 253 -2.12 -35.90 35.28
C ASP A 253 -3.37 -36.79 35.19
N MET A 254 -4.55 -36.21 35.37
CA MET A 254 -5.83 -36.91 35.18
C MET A 254 -6.02 -37.37 33.73
N VAL A 255 -5.74 -36.50 32.76
CA VAL A 255 -5.83 -36.82 31.32
C VAL A 255 -4.89 -37.97 30.94
N ASP A 256 -3.63 -37.88 31.37
CA ASP A 256 -2.61 -38.88 31.09
C ASP A 256 -2.99 -40.24 31.73
N SER A 257 -3.55 -40.22 32.94
CA SER A 257 -4.07 -41.41 33.64
C SER A 257 -5.24 -42.06 32.89
N ILE A 258 -6.20 -41.28 32.40
CA ILE A 258 -7.36 -41.79 31.64
C ILE A 258 -6.89 -42.42 30.33
N ASN A 259 -6.07 -41.71 29.55
CA ASN A 259 -5.57 -42.22 28.27
C ASN A 259 -4.74 -43.49 28.45
N SER A 260 -3.85 -43.53 29.44
CA SER A 260 -3.01 -44.71 29.72
C SER A 260 -3.85 -45.91 30.16
N ARG A 261 -4.86 -45.72 31.01
CA ARG A 261 -5.74 -46.79 31.48
C ARG A 261 -6.54 -47.41 30.35
N HIS A 262 -7.11 -46.59 29.47
CA HIS A 262 -7.88 -47.09 28.33
C HIS A 262 -6.99 -47.79 27.30
N LEU A 263 -5.78 -47.28 27.05
CA LEU A 263 -4.81 -47.94 26.17
C LEU A 263 -4.36 -49.29 26.76
N ALA A 264 -4.09 -49.36 28.05
CA ALA A 264 -3.68 -50.59 28.73
C ALA A 264 -4.79 -51.65 28.74
N ALA A 265 -6.06 -51.24 28.78
CA ALA A 265 -7.20 -52.15 28.77
C ALA A 265 -7.43 -52.87 27.43
N LEU A 266 -6.81 -52.41 26.34
CA LEU A 266 -6.86 -53.08 25.04
C LEU A 266 -5.85 -54.24 25.00
N ASP A 267 -6.35 -55.48 24.96
CA ASP A 267 -5.56 -56.71 24.88
C ASP A 267 -5.09 -57.00 23.44
N VAL A 268 -4.38 -56.05 22.86
CA VAL A 268 -3.76 -56.15 21.52
C VAL A 268 -2.35 -55.54 21.54
N PRO A 269 -1.45 -55.99 20.64
CA PRO A 269 -0.09 -55.45 20.56
C PRO A 269 -0.06 -53.93 20.31
N GLU A 270 0.92 -53.26 20.92
CA GLU A 270 1.20 -51.84 20.71
C GLU A 270 2.06 -51.63 19.46
N VAL A 271 1.73 -50.59 18.70
CA VAL A 271 2.54 -50.10 17.57
C VAL A 271 3.00 -48.68 17.92
N THR A 272 4.30 -48.42 17.82
CA THR A 272 4.87 -47.11 18.13
C THR A 272 5.44 -46.46 16.89
N TYR A 273 4.89 -45.29 16.53
CA TYR A 273 5.36 -44.49 15.42
C TYR A 273 6.33 -43.42 15.93
N THR A 274 7.57 -43.45 15.45
CA THR A 274 8.59 -42.47 15.82
C THR A 274 8.60 -41.31 14.83
N GLY A 275 8.26 -40.11 15.32
CA GLY A 275 8.25 -38.89 14.54
C GLY A 275 9.65 -38.43 14.16
N ILE A 276 9.79 -37.92 12.94
CA ILE A 276 11.07 -37.51 12.36
C ILE A 276 11.20 -35.99 12.47
N VAL A 277 12.24 -35.53 13.16
CA VAL A 277 12.61 -34.10 13.21
C VAL A 277 13.77 -33.86 12.25
N SER A 278 13.62 -32.91 11.35
CA SER A 278 14.68 -32.41 10.47
C SER A 278 14.92 -30.92 10.74
N GLY A 279 16.17 -30.48 10.80
CA GLY A 279 16.51 -29.08 11.08
C GLY A 279 16.22 -28.66 12.54
N GLU A 280 15.90 -27.38 12.74
CA GLU A 280 15.66 -26.77 14.05
C GLU A 280 14.16 -26.80 14.41
N PHE A 281 13.77 -27.72 15.30
CA PHE A 281 12.40 -27.81 15.83
C PHE A 281 12.43 -28.08 17.34
N PRO A 282 12.04 -27.12 18.21
CA PRO A 282 12.08 -27.31 19.66
C PRO A 282 11.10 -28.40 20.15
N GLU A 283 11.56 -29.30 21.03
CA GLU A 283 10.72 -30.39 21.56
C GLU A 283 9.46 -29.90 22.28
N SER A 284 9.55 -28.77 23.00
CA SER A 284 8.41 -28.15 23.69
C SER A 284 7.32 -27.63 22.74
N SER A 285 7.65 -27.42 21.47
CA SER A 285 6.75 -26.89 20.44
C SER A 285 6.19 -27.98 19.54
N LEU A 286 6.55 -29.25 19.77
CA LEU A 286 6.06 -30.36 18.97
C LEU A 286 4.52 -30.42 19.08
N PRO A 287 3.81 -30.40 17.94
CA PRO A 287 2.35 -30.44 17.93
C PRO A 287 1.79 -31.81 18.32
N ASN A 288 2.62 -32.86 18.21
CA ASN A 288 2.29 -34.23 18.58
C ASN A 288 3.48 -34.88 19.31
N PRO A 289 3.28 -35.90 20.17
CA PRO A 289 4.38 -36.63 20.77
C PRO A 289 5.34 -37.18 19.72
N ARG A 290 6.64 -37.13 20.05
CA ARG A 290 7.68 -37.73 19.20
C ARG A 290 7.46 -39.23 19.06
N GLU A 291 7.15 -39.92 20.15
CA GLU A 291 6.78 -41.32 20.16
C GLU A 291 5.27 -41.42 20.32
N LEU A 292 4.60 -41.90 19.27
CA LEU A 292 3.15 -42.07 19.24
C LEU A 292 2.82 -43.56 19.32
N THR A 293 2.48 -44.02 20.52
CA THR A 293 2.08 -45.41 20.76
C THR A 293 0.56 -45.57 20.64
N LEU A 294 0.13 -46.50 19.77
CA LEU A 294 -1.26 -46.78 19.47
C LEU A 294 -1.53 -48.30 19.54
N LYS A 295 -2.81 -48.64 19.71
CA LYS A 295 -3.35 -50.00 19.64
C LYS A 295 -4.55 -50.03 18.71
N VAL A 296 -4.83 -51.16 18.07
CA VAL A 296 -6.11 -51.36 17.37
C VAL A 296 -7.25 -51.19 18.37
N GLY A 297 -8.26 -50.40 18.02
CA GLY A 297 -9.35 -50.01 18.92
C GLY A 297 -9.08 -48.75 19.76
N ALA A 298 -7.88 -48.17 19.72
CA ALA A 298 -7.58 -46.94 20.44
C ALA A 298 -8.40 -45.76 19.91
N GLN A 299 -8.94 -44.93 20.81
CA GLN A 299 -9.62 -43.69 20.43
C GLN A 299 -8.59 -42.59 20.23
N VAL A 300 -8.65 -41.94 19.07
CA VAL A 300 -7.73 -40.89 18.66
C VAL A 300 -8.47 -39.64 18.19
N VAL A 301 -7.78 -38.51 18.19
CA VAL A 301 -8.27 -37.26 17.62
C VAL A 301 -7.26 -36.76 16.60
N PHE A 302 -7.77 -36.30 15.46
CA PHE A 302 -6.96 -35.67 14.43
C PHE A 302 -6.51 -34.28 14.88
N VAL A 303 -5.21 -34.00 14.81
CA VAL A 303 -4.61 -32.73 15.24
C VAL A 303 -4.25 -31.80 14.07
N LYS A 304 -4.52 -32.23 12.83
CA LYS A 304 -4.28 -31.45 11.62
C LYS A 304 -5.41 -31.68 10.61
N ASN A 305 -5.76 -30.64 9.86
CA ASN A 305 -6.72 -30.75 8.75
C ASN A 305 -6.12 -31.55 7.61
N ASP A 306 -6.93 -32.42 7.00
CA ASP A 306 -6.56 -33.16 5.79
C ASP A 306 -6.62 -32.26 4.55
N ALA A 307 -5.70 -32.49 3.59
CA ALA A 307 -5.68 -31.74 2.33
C ALA A 307 -6.90 -32.04 1.46
N GLU A 308 -7.35 -33.29 1.45
CA GLU A 308 -8.56 -33.75 0.75
C GLU A 308 -9.84 -33.49 1.53
N ARG A 309 -9.73 -32.90 2.74
CA ARG A 309 -10.84 -32.59 3.65
C ARG A 309 -11.63 -33.81 4.12
N ARG A 310 -11.02 -34.99 4.15
CA ARG A 310 -11.61 -36.20 4.74
C ARG A 310 -11.84 -36.04 6.26
N TRP A 311 -11.01 -35.25 6.92
CA TRP A 311 -11.19 -34.85 8.32
C TRP A 311 -10.68 -33.43 8.58
N VAL A 312 -11.02 -32.90 9.75
CA VAL A 312 -10.54 -31.61 10.25
C VAL A 312 -9.90 -31.78 11.62
N ASN A 313 -9.11 -30.80 12.05
CA ASN A 313 -8.55 -30.77 13.40
C ASN A 313 -9.67 -30.81 14.44
N GLY A 314 -9.62 -31.82 15.32
CA GLY A 314 -10.66 -32.13 16.31
C GLY A 314 -11.58 -33.30 15.94
N THR A 315 -11.54 -33.83 14.71
CA THR A 315 -12.28 -35.06 14.36
C THR A 315 -11.81 -36.22 15.23
N ILE A 316 -12.75 -36.94 15.86
CA ILE A 316 -12.46 -38.14 16.66
C ILE A 316 -12.56 -39.36 15.75
N GLY A 317 -11.73 -40.36 16.01
CA GLY A 317 -11.81 -41.67 15.38
C GLY A 317 -11.32 -42.78 16.28
N ARG A 318 -11.47 -44.00 15.79
CA ARG A 318 -10.97 -45.23 16.40
C ARG A 318 -9.99 -45.90 15.45
N VAL A 319 -8.85 -46.33 15.96
CA VAL A 319 -7.84 -47.05 15.16
C VAL A 319 -8.45 -48.37 14.70
N TYR A 320 -8.66 -48.51 13.39
CA TYR A 320 -9.19 -49.73 12.78
C TYR A 320 -8.06 -50.72 12.45
N MET A 321 -6.92 -50.19 11.98
CA MET A 321 -5.74 -50.99 11.67
C MET A 321 -4.49 -50.16 11.95
N ALA A 322 -3.51 -50.77 12.61
CA ALA A 322 -2.20 -50.18 12.85
C ALA A 322 -1.12 -51.24 12.59
N SER A 323 -0.21 -50.93 11.69
CA SER A 323 1.03 -51.67 11.41
C SER A 323 2.17 -50.67 11.22
N ASP A 324 3.40 -51.16 11.03
CA ASP A 324 4.59 -50.30 10.91
C ASP A 324 4.47 -49.23 9.80
N ASP A 325 3.82 -49.57 8.68
CA ASP A 325 3.70 -48.69 7.50
C ASP A 325 2.27 -48.21 7.24
N THR A 326 1.27 -48.65 7.99
CA THR A 326 -0.14 -48.37 7.69
C THR A 326 -0.94 -48.03 8.93
N LEU A 327 -1.66 -46.91 8.87
CA LEU A 327 -2.62 -46.50 9.87
C LEU A 327 -3.97 -46.21 9.22
N ILE A 328 -5.00 -46.97 9.62
CA ILE A 328 -6.39 -46.74 9.21
C ILE A 328 -7.19 -46.35 10.44
N VAL A 329 -7.88 -45.22 10.35
CA VAL A 329 -8.75 -44.71 11.41
C VAL A 329 -10.19 -44.65 10.90
N GLU A 330 -11.10 -45.23 11.67
CA GLU A 330 -12.55 -45.13 11.46
C GLU A 330 -13.07 -43.90 12.21
N THR A 331 -13.70 -42.95 11.51
CA THR A 331 -14.25 -41.72 12.11
C THR A 331 -15.59 -41.95 12.78
N GLU A 332 -16.11 -40.95 13.50
CA GLU A 332 -17.45 -41.00 14.11
C GLU A 332 -18.57 -41.32 13.09
N ASP A 333 -18.38 -40.94 11.82
CA ASP A 333 -19.34 -41.17 10.74
C ASP A 333 -19.28 -42.61 10.16
N GLY A 334 -18.38 -43.45 10.69
CA GLY A 334 -18.19 -44.84 10.26
C GLY A 334 -17.30 -45.00 9.02
N GLU A 335 -16.76 -43.91 8.48
CA GLU A 335 -15.85 -43.95 7.34
C GLU A 335 -14.44 -44.32 7.77
N LYS A 336 -13.80 -45.20 7.01
CA LYS A 336 -12.42 -45.65 7.25
C LYS A 336 -11.48 -44.90 6.34
N HIS A 337 -10.53 -44.19 6.92
CA HIS A 337 -9.56 -43.43 6.16
C HIS A 337 -8.14 -43.93 6.39
N HIS A 338 -7.40 -44.04 5.28
CA HIS A 338 -5.95 -44.20 5.33
C HIS A 338 -5.32 -42.88 5.77
N VAL A 339 -4.60 -42.92 6.88
CA VAL A 339 -3.94 -41.75 7.47
C VAL A 339 -2.48 -41.79 7.07
N GLU A 340 -1.97 -40.68 6.55
CA GLU A 340 -0.57 -40.54 6.18
C GLU A 340 0.16 -39.61 7.16
N PRO A 341 1.48 -39.78 7.35
CA PRO A 341 2.28 -38.86 8.14
C PRO A 341 2.16 -37.42 7.63
N ALA A 342 1.87 -36.49 8.52
CA ALA A 342 1.80 -35.07 8.22
C ALA A 342 3.09 -34.36 8.60
N VAL A 343 3.44 -33.33 7.82
CA VAL A 343 4.60 -32.47 8.10
C VAL A 343 4.15 -31.17 8.76
N TRP A 344 4.76 -30.79 9.88
CA TRP A 344 4.64 -29.47 10.48
C TRP A 344 5.94 -28.69 10.33
N GLU A 345 5.84 -27.40 10.05
CA GLU A 345 6.96 -26.55 9.74
C GLU A 345 7.22 -25.57 10.88
N ASN A 346 8.48 -25.42 11.28
CA ASN A 346 8.92 -24.34 12.15
C ASN A 346 9.47 -23.21 11.27
N VAL A 347 8.67 -22.16 11.11
CA VAL A 347 8.98 -21.05 10.21
C VAL A 347 9.68 -19.91 10.95
N ARG A 348 10.58 -19.24 10.24
CA ARG A 348 11.21 -17.99 10.68
C ARG A 348 11.04 -16.92 9.63
N TYR A 349 10.64 -15.74 10.05
CA TYR A 349 10.51 -14.59 9.15
C TYR A 349 11.85 -13.92 8.88
N TYR A 350 12.06 -13.52 7.62
CA TYR A 350 13.14 -12.64 7.19
C TYR A 350 12.62 -11.62 6.17
N TYR A 351 13.37 -10.53 6.00
CA TYR A 351 13.06 -9.51 5.00
C TYR A 351 13.92 -9.73 3.76
N ASP A 352 13.27 -9.92 2.61
CA ASP A 352 13.92 -10.00 1.31
C ASP A 352 14.02 -8.59 0.72
N GLU A 353 15.25 -8.07 0.63
CA GLU A 353 15.51 -6.73 0.08
C GLU A 353 15.27 -6.63 -1.42
N LYS A 354 15.41 -7.72 -2.17
CA LYS A 354 15.24 -7.74 -3.63
C LYS A 354 13.76 -7.61 -3.99
N GLU A 355 12.93 -8.39 -3.31
CA GLU A 355 11.48 -8.37 -3.54
C GLU A 355 10.74 -7.34 -2.68
N LYS A 356 11.42 -6.73 -1.70
CA LYS A 356 10.84 -5.83 -0.70
C LYS A 356 9.66 -6.46 0.03
N LYS A 357 9.77 -7.75 0.37
CA LYS A 357 8.72 -8.54 1.02
C LYS A 357 9.26 -9.26 2.24
N VAL A 358 8.37 -9.50 3.20
CA VAL A 358 8.65 -10.42 4.31
C VAL A 358 8.36 -11.83 3.80
N LYS A 359 9.32 -12.72 3.99
CA LYS A 359 9.24 -14.13 3.59
C LYS A 359 9.44 -15.04 4.79
N GLU A 360 8.97 -16.26 4.65
CA GLU A 360 9.13 -17.34 5.61
C GLU A 360 10.25 -18.27 5.15
N ASP A 361 11.08 -18.70 6.10
CA ASP A 361 12.14 -19.68 5.93
C ASP A 361 11.87 -20.86 6.86
N VAL A 362 11.75 -22.07 6.29
CA VAL A 362 11.50 -23.28 7.07
C VAL A 362 12.81 -23.74 7.71
N ARG A 363 12.94 -23.54 9.02
CA ARG A 363 14.15 -23.88 9.78
C ARG A 363 14.22 -25.35 10.17
N GLY A 364 13.05 -25.97 10.31
CA GLY A 364 12.93 -27.38 10.61
C GLY A 364 11.52 -27.89 10.36
N THR A 365 11.43 -29.20 10.23
CA THR A 365 10.17 -29.91 10.00
C THR A 365 10.03 -31.05 11.01
N PHE A 366 8.80 -31.26 11.47
CA PHE A 366 8.44 -32.44 12.25
C PHE A 366 7.44 -33.26 11.43
N THR A 367 7.72 -34.54 11.21
CA THR A 367 6.87 -35.46 10.45
C THR A 367 6.36 -36.56 11.36
N GLN A 368 5.04 -36.69 11.49
CA GLN A 368 4.38 -37.70 12.33
C GLN A 368 2.92 -37.90 11.88
N TYR A 369 2.31 -39.03 12.22
CA TYR A 369 0.86 -39.21 12.00
C TYR A 369 0.06 -38.11 12.73
N PRO A 370 -0.93 -37.48 12.08
CA PRO A 370 -1.70 -36.36 12.62
C PRO A 370 -2.79 -36.79 13.60
N VAL A 371 -2.51 -37.76 14.47
CA VAL A 371 -3.43 -38.26 15.49
C VAL A 371 -2.78 -38.35 16.87
N GLN A 372 -3.56 -38.15 17.92
CA GLN A 372 -3.14 -38.38 19.31
C GLN A 372 -4.21 -39.18 20.06
N LEU A 373 -3.83 -39.87 21.13
CA LEU A 373 -4.79 -40.54 22.04
C LEU A 373 -5.79 -39.52 22.60
N ALA A 374 -7.05 -39.93 22.64
CA ALA A 374 -8.13 -38.97 22.79
C ALA A 374 -9.36 -39.49 23.56
N TRP A 375 -9.13 -40.36 24.56
CA TRP A 375 -10.17 -40.62 25.57
C TRP A 375 -10.34 -39.44 26.52
N ALA A 376 -9.24 -38.73 26.78
CA ALA A 376 -9.23 -37.50 27.54
C ALA A 376 -8.31 -36.42 26.94
N LEU A 377 -8.71 -35.16 27.15
CA LEU A 377 -7.97 -33.96 26.79
C LEU A 377 -8.11 -32.92 27.91
N THR A 378 -7.06 -32.13 28.12
CA THR A 378 -7.17 -31.00 29.06
C THR A 378 -8.06 -29.92 28.44
N ILE A 379 -8.85 -29.21 29.25
CA ILE A 379 -9.69 -28.09 28.79
C ILE A 379 -8.86 -27.06 28.00
N HIS A 380 -7.63 -26.75 28.44
CA HIS A 380 -6.70 -25.87 27.72
C HIS A 380 -6.39 -26.35 26.30
N LYS A 381 -5.98 -27.62 26.13
CA LYS A 381 -5.69 -28.20 24.81
C LYS A 381 -6.91 -28.40 23.93
N SER A 382 -8.12 -28.41 24.50
CA SER A 382 -9.37 -28.52 23.76
C SER A 382 -9.79 -27.20 23.09
N GLN A 383 -9.13 -26.08 23.43
CA GLN A 383 -9.48 -24.77 22.89
C GLN A 383 -9.44 -24.75 21.36
N GLY A 384 -10.46 -24.16 20.75
CA GLY A 384 -10.66 -24.15 19.30
C GLY A 384 -11.33 -25.41 18.73
N LEU A 385 -11.22 -26.57 19.39
CA LEU A 385 -11.79 -27.86 18.97
C LEU A 385 -13.29 -27.97 19.27
N THR A 386 -13.98 -28.89 18.60
CA THR A 386 -15.41 -29.15 18.82
C THR A 386 -15.69 -30.64 18.69
N PHE A 387 -16.51 -31.17 19.59
CA PHE A 387 -16.81 -32.59 19.68
C PHE A 387 -18.31 -32.84 19.73
N SER A 388 -18.70 -34.03 19.25
CA SER A 388 -20.10 -34.47 19.22
C SER A 388 -20.56 -34.91 20.61
N ASN A 389 -19.76 -35.76 21.29
CA ASN A 389 -20.04 -36.24 22.64
C ASN A 389 -18.90 -35.90 23.59
N VAL A 390 -19.20 -35.19 24.68
CA VAL A 390 -18.22 -34.69 25.64
C VAL A 390 -18.65 -35.05 27.07
N ARG A 391 -17.70 -35.54 27.84
CA ARG A 391 -17.79 -35.69 29.30
C ARG A 391 -16.92 -34.63 29.95
N ILE A 392 -17.53 -33.72 30.71
CA ILE A 392 -16.81 -32.63 31.35
C ILE A 392 -16.54 -33.00 32.80
N ASP A 393 -15.26 -33.02 33.17
CA ASP A 393 -14.75 -33.24 34.52
C ASP A 393 -14.04 -31.98 35.02
N LEU A 394 -14.75 -31.21 35.85
CA LEU A 394 -14.18 -30.04 36.51
C LEU A 394 -13.48 -30.39 37.83
N GLY A 395 -13.48 -31.65 38.27
CA GLY A 395 -12.96 -32.06 39.57
C GLY A 395 -13.62 -31.31 40.73
N GLU A 396 -12.83 -30.54 41.47
CA GLU A 396 -13.30 -29.72 42.61
C GLU A 396 -14.04 -28.43 42.20
N GLY A 397 -14.02 -28.07 40.91
CA GLY A 397 -14.62 -26.86 40.37
C GLY A 397 -13.69 -26.12 39.40
N ALA A 398 -14.21 -25.07 38.77
CA ALA A 398 -13.39 -24.21 37.92
C ALA A 398 -12.49 -23.32 38.79
N PHE A 399 -11.18 -23.32 38.52
CA PHE A 399 -10.21 -22.50 39.28
C PHE A 399 -9.75 -21.25 38.51
N SER A 400 -10.04 -21.19 37.21
CA SER A 400 -9.67 -20.08 36.32
C SER A 400 -10.90 -19.48 35.67
N SER A 401 -10.87 -18.16 35.46
CA SER A 401 -11.93 -17.47 34.73
C SER A 401 -12.10 -18.06 33.33
N GLY A 402 -13.35 -18.21 32.88
CA GLY A 402 -13.69 -18.74 31.55
C GLY A 402 -13.46 -20.24 31.34
N GLN A 403 -12.86 -20.97 32.29
CA GLN A 403 -12.56 -22.40 32.15
C GLN A 403 -13.82 -23.26 31.93
N ALA A 404 -14.87 -23.01 32.71
CA ALA A 404 -16.17 -23.68 32.53
C ALA A 404 -16.77 -23.36 31.15
N TYR A 405 -16.73 -22.10 30.72
CA TYR A 405 -17.19 -21.69 29.38
C TYR A 405 -16.43 -22.41 28.26
N VAL A 406 -15.10 -22.52 28.37
CA VAL A 406 -14.27 -23.21 27.38
C VAL A 406 -14.68 -24.67 27.29
N ALA A 407 -14.83 -25.37 28.42
CA ALA A 407 -15.25 -26.77 28.45
C ALA A 407 -16.64 -26.97 27.82
N LEU A 408 -17.62 -26.19 28.26
CA LEU A 408 -19.02 -26.27 27.78
C LEU A 408 -19.14 -25.96 26.28
N SER A 409 -18.40 -24.97 25.80
CA SER A 409 -18.41 -24.56 24.39
C SER A 409 -17.72 -25.55 23.43
N ARG A 410 -17.07 -26.61 23.93
CA ARG A 410 -16.51 -27.67 23.07
C ARG A 410 -17.58 -28.61 22.52
N CYS A 411 -18.74 -28.71 23.16
CA CYS A 411 -19.81 -29.59 22.70
C CYS A 411 -20.63 -28.92 21.59
N ARG A 412 -21.09 -29.70 20.60
CA ARG A 412 -21.98 -29.20 19.53
C ARG A 412 -23.41 -28.97 19.98
N SER A 413 -23.90 -29.77 20.93
CA SER A 413 -25.25 -29.71 21.47
C SER A 413 -25.27 -30.02 22.95
N LEU A 414 -26.32 -29.60 23.65
CA LEU A 414 -26.55 -30.01 25.03
C LEU A 414 -26.76 -31.54 25.13
N GLU A 415 -27.42 -32.09 24.10
CA GLU A 415 -27.39 -33.48 23.61
C GLU A 415 -26.25 -34.36 24.09
N GLY A 416 -25.10 -34.13 23.46
CA GLY A 416 -23.89 -34.91 23.63
C GLY A 416 -23.08 -34.54 24.86
N MET A 417 -23.58 -33.65 25.73
CA MET A 417 -22.87 -33.24 26.93
C MET A 417 -23.26 -34.12 28.12
N SER A 418 -22.24 -34.54 28.87
CA SER A 418 -22.38 -35.20 30.16
C SER A 418 -21.44 -34.55 31.18
N LEU A 419 -21.88 -34.47 32.44
CA LEU A 419 -21.10 -33.92 33.54
C LEU A 419 -20.74 -35.02 34.53
N VAL A 420 -19.49 -35.01 35.01
CA VAL A 420 -19.04 -35.90 36.10
C VAL A 420 -19.50 -35.38 37.46
N SER A 421 -19.49 -34.07 37.62
CA SER A 421 -19.87 -33.36 38.83
C SER A 421 -20.85 -32.23 38.51
N THR A 422 -21.63 -31.80 39.49
CA THR A 422 -22.51 -30.65 39.31
C THR A 422 -21.71 -29.36 39.11
N ILE A 423 -22.20 -28.49 38.24
CA ILE A 423 -21.71 -27.13 38.04
C ILE A 423 -22.49 -26.21 38.97
N ASN A 424 -21.78 -25.41 39.75
CA ASN A 424 -22.36 -24.42 40.64
C ASN A 424 -22.16 -23.01 40.06
N GLU A 425 -22.91 -22.02 40.58
CA GLU A 425 -22.72 -20.60 40.21
C GLU A 425 -21.28 -20.13 40.40
N ARG A 426 -20.60 -20.60 41.46
CA ARG A 426 -19.19 -20.26 41.74
C ARG A 426 -18.21 -20.73 40.67
N ASP A 427 -18.57 -21.72 39.87
CA ASP A 427 -17.72 -22.28 38.81
C ASP A 427 -17.82 -21.47 37.51
N ILE A 428 -18.84 -20.60 37.40
CA ILE A 428 -19.11 -19.77 36.23
C ILE A 428 -18.81 -18.31 36.58
N PHE A 429 -17.55 -17.92 36.49
CA PHE A 429 -17.12 -16.57 36.82
C PHE A 429 -16.21 -15.95 35.75
N VAL A 430 -16.40 -14.64 35.60
CA VAL A 430 -15.64 -13.80 34.67
C VAL A 430 -15.04 -12.63 35.42
N ASN A 431 -13.77 -12.32 35.18
CA ASN A 431 -13.16 -11.14 35.76
C ASN A 431 -13.91 -9.86 35.30
N PRO A 432 -14.37 -8.98 36.22
CA PRO A 432 -15.09 -7.76 35.86
C PRO A 432 -14.35 -6.83 34.88
N ALA A 433 -13.02 -6.89 34.81
CA ALA A 433 -12.24 -6.14 33.84
C ALA A 433 -12.55 -6.53 32.38
N ILE A 434 -12.78 -7.82 32.12
CA ILE A 434 -13.16 -8.36 30.80
C ILE A 434 -14.53 -7.81 30.41
N VAL A 435 -15.49 -7.84 31.34
CA VAL A 435 -16.85 -7.31 31.13
C VAL A 435 -16.81 -5.81 30.81
N ARG A 436 -16.06 -5.03 31.59
CA ARG A 436 -15.88 -3.58 31.33
C ARG A 436 -15.30 -3.31 29.94
N PHE A 437 -14.28 -4.06 29.55
CA PHE A 437 -13.67 -3.93 28.23
C PHE A 437 -14.65 -4.31 27.11
N SER A 438 -15.47 -5.35 27.31
CA SER A 438 -16.46 -5.80 26.33
C SER A 438 -17.54 -4.76 25.99
N HIS A 439 -17.85 -3.83 26.90
CA HIS A 439 -18.80 -2.74 26.62
C HIS A 439 -18.32 -1.76 25.54
N THR A 440 -17.03 -1.77 25.20
CA THR A 440 -16.45 -0.90 24.14
C THR A 440 -16.51 -1.54 22.75
N PHE A 441 -16.96 -2.79 22.64
CA PHE A 441 -16.94 -3.55 21.39
C PHE A 441 -17.96 -3.00 20.40
N ASN A 442 -17.57 -2.98 19.11
CA ASN A 442 -18.42 -2.51 18.01
C ASN A 442 -18.95 -1.08 18.20
N ASP A 443 -18.20 -0.23 18.90
CA ASP A 443 -18.50 1.20 19.00
C ASP A 443 -18.41 1.84 17.60
N SER A 444 -19.57 2.20 17.06
CA SER A 444 -19.71 2.74 15.71
C SER A 444 -19.00 4.07 15.53
N ALA A 445 -18.95 4.92 16.56
CA ALA A 445 -18.27 6.21 16.50
C ALA A 445 -16.75 6.03 16.45
N LEU A 446 -16.20 5.06 17.21
CA LEU A 446 -14.78 4.74 17.14
C LEU A 446 -14.38 4.13 15.80
N ILE A 447 -15.18 3.19 15.29
CA ILE A 447 -14.92 2.55 14.00
C ILE A 447 -15.01 3.59 12.87
N ALA A 448 -16.06 4.42 12.86
CA ALA A 448 -16.22 5.48 11.86
C ALA A 448 -15.06 6.48 11.92
N SER A 449 -14.72 7.00 13.11
CA SER A 449 -13.61 7.95 13.27
C SER A 449 -12.26 7.34 12.84
N ALA A 450 -12.03 6.07 13.12
CA ALA A 450 -10.81 5.37 12.67
C ALA A 450 -10.76 5.23 11.14
N LEU A 451 -11.89 4.90 10.51
CA LEU A 451 -11.99 4.79 9.05
C LEU A 451 -11.88 6.16 8.36
N GLU A 452 -12.48 7.22 8.92
CA GLU A 452 -12.35 8.59 8.41
C GLU A 452 -10.91 9.09 8.50
N ARG A 453 -10.20 8.84 9.62
CA ARG A 453 -8.77 9.16 9.74
C ARG A 453 -7.96 8.46 8.67
N ALA A 454 -8.26 7.21 8.41
CA ALA A 454 -7.53 6.45 7.41
C ALA A 454 -7.79 6.93 5.99
N ARG A 455 -9.04 7.29 5.68
CA ARG A 455 -9.40 7.91 4.42
C ARG A 455 -8.63 9.23 4.24
N ALA A 456 -8.53 10.04 5.30
CA ALA A 456 -7.72 11.25 5.28
C ALA A 456 -6.23 10.95 5.02
N ASP A 457 -5.67 9.95 5.71
CA ASP A 457 -4.26 9.57 5.55
C ASP A 457 -3.95 9.07 4.12
N ASP A 458 -4.85 8.30 3.49
CA ASP A 458 -4.72 7.84 2.10
C ASP A 458 -4.77 9.02 1.11
N GLU A 459 -5.71 9.94 1.30
CA GLU A 459 -5.80 11.15 0.48
C GLU A 459 -4.57 12.07 0.66
N TYR A 460 -4.02 12.18 1.88
CA TYR A 460 -2.74 12.88 2.10
C TYR A 460 -1.56 12.20 1.39
N ALA A 461 -1.51 10.86 1.36
CA ALA A 461 -0.47 10.12 0.67
C ALA A 461 -0.55 10.32 -0.86
N ARG A 462 -1.76 10.26 -1.43
CA ARG A 462 -2.01 10.54 -2.86
C ARG A 462 -1.64 11.98 -3.23
N ALA A 463 -1.96 12.94 -2.38
CA ALA A 463 -1.55 14.32 -2.57
C ALA A 463 -0.02 14.46 -2.66
N LEU A 464 0.73 13.77 -1.79
CA LEU A 464 2.20 13.76 -1.82
C LEU A 464 2.78 13.09 -3.07
N GLU A 465 2.16 12.00 -3.54
CA GLU A 465 2.55 11.33 -4.79
C GLU A 465 2.31 12.23 -6.01
N ALA A 466 1.16 12.91 -6.07
CA ALA A 466 0.83 13.86 -7.12
C ALA A 466 1.83 15.03 -7.18
N VAL A 467 2.25 15.59 -6.03
CA VAL A 467 3.32 16.60 -5.97
C VAL A 467 4.64 16.07 -6.52
N ARG A 468 5.00 14.81 -6.22
CA ARG A 468 6.23 14.19 -6.75
C ARG A 468 6.13 13.93 -8.25
N GLY A 469 4.94 13.63 -8.76
CA GLY A 469 4.64 13.44 -10.18
C GLY A 469 4.51 14.75 -10.97
N GLY A 470 4.49 15.91 -10.30
CA GLY A 470 4.31 17.22 -10.95
C GLY A 470 2.85 17.63 -11.18
N ASP A 471 1.88 16.80 -10.78
CA ASP A 471 0.45 17.12 -10.83
C ASP A 471 0.04 17.92 -9.58
N LEU A 472 0.23 19.22 -9.64
CA LEU A 472 -0.12 20.12 -8.54
C LEU A 472 -1.64 20.30 -8.38
N ALA A 473 -2.43 20.12 -9.44
CA ALA A 473 -3.88 20.25 -9.38
C ALA A 473 -4.50 19.04 -8.68
N GLY A 474 -4.16 17.82 -9.11
CA GLY A 474 -4.57 16.60 -8.43
C GLY A 474 -4.06 16.53 -6.98
N ALA A 475 -2.84 17.03 -6.73
CA ALA A 475 -2.33 17.15 -5.36
C ALA A 475 -3.22 18.04 -4.46
N PHE A 476 -3.71 19.16 -4.99
CA PHE A 476 -4.57 20.08 -4.25
C PHE A 476 -5.96 19.48 -3.98
N ASP A 477 -6.53 18.77 -4.95
CA ASP A 477 -7.82 18.10 -4.80
C ASP A 477 -7.76 17.01 -3.72
N HIS A 478 -6.75 16.14 -3.78
CA HIS A 478 -6.50 15.11 -2.76
C HIS A 478 -6.25 15.73 -1.38
N PHE A 479 -5.48 16.81 -1.30
CA PHE A 479 -5.26 17.52 -0.04
C PHE A 479 -6.55 18.12 0.55
N THR A 480 -7.44 18.65 -0.30
CA THR A 480 -8.71 19.25 0.13
C THR A 480 -9.69 18.17 0.62
N GLU A 481 -9.75 17.02 -0.07
CA GLU A 481 -10.56 15.88 0.36
C GLU A 481 -10.04 15.28 1.68
N ALA A 482 -8.71 15.22 1.85
CA ALA A 482 -8.09 14.84 3.11
C ALA A 482 -8.48 15.79 4.26
N LEU A 483 -8.49 17.11 4.00
CA LEU A 483 -8.89 18.13 4.97
C LEU A 483 -10.37 18.06 5.36
N ARG A 484 -11.25 17.68 4.43
CA ARG A 484 -12.69 17.44 4.70
C ARG A 484 -12.89 16.26 5.64
N CYS A 485 -12.09 15.20 5.47
CA CYS A 485 -12.11 14.04 6.36
C CYS A 485 -11.46 14.35 7.72
N ARG A 486 -10.37 15.12 7.73
CA ARG A 486 -9.65 15.52 8.94
C ARG A 486 -8.92 16.85 8.74
N ASN A 487 -9.40 17.88 9.45
CA ASN A 487 -8.76 19.19 9.45
C ASN A 487 -7.43 19.16 10.24
N GLU A 488 -6.33 18.94 9.53
CA GLU A 488 -4.96 18.97 10.08
C GLU A 488 -4.27 20.34 9.91
N LEU A 489 -4.98 21.43 9.60
CA LEU A 489 -4.37 22.76 9.49
C LEU A 489 -3.68 23.23 10.79
N GLY A 490 -4.00 22.62 11.93
CA GLY A 490 -3.29 22.81 13.20
C GLY A 490 -1.97 22.03 13.34
N ASN A 491 -1.67 21.08 12.45
CA ASN A 491 -0.45 20.28 12.48
C ASN A 491 0.74 21.07 11.89
N ALA A 492 1.61 21.56 12.78
CA ALA A 492 2.75 22.39 12.42
C ALA A 492 3.72 21.73 11.42
N LEU A 493 3.83 20.39 11.40
CA LEU A 493 4.70 19.68 10.47
C LEU A 493 4.16 19.71 9.04
N MET A 494 2.85 19.46 8.88
CA MET A 494 2.18 19.50 7.57
C MET A 494 2.17 20.92 7.01
N MET A 495 1.90 21.92 7.84
CA MET A 495 1.95 23.33 7.43
C MET A 495 3.36 23.79 7.05
N ARG A 496 4.41 23.28 7.72
CA ARG A 496 5.79 23.56 7.36
C ARG A 496 6.17 22.94 6.03
N PHE A 497 5.71 21.71 5.76
CA PHE A 497 5.92 21.05 4.47
C PHE A 497 5.19 21.79 3.33
N ALA A 498 3.92 22.16 3.51
CA ALA A 498 3.17 22.94 2.53
C ALA A 498 3.87 24.27 2.19
N ARG A 499 4.35 24.99 3.20
CA ARG A 499 5.16 26.21 3.00
C ARG A 499 6.45 25.96 2.24
N MET A 500 7.11 24.81 2.44
CA MET A 500 8.32 24.45 1.71
C MET A 500 8.03 24.20 0.22
N GLN A 501 6.91 23.56 -0.11
CA GLN A 501 6.52 23.33 -1.51
C GLN A 501 6.13 24.64 -2.20
N LEU A 502 5.37 25.53 -1.53
CA LEU A 502 5.04 26.85 -2.08
C LEU A 502 6.31 27.67 -2.40
N ARG A 503 7.30 27.67 -1.52
CA ARG A 503 8.60 28.31 -1.78
C ARG A 503 9.37 27.70 -2.94
N ARG A 504 9.17 26.41 -3.24
CA ARG A 504 9.78 25.76 -4.40
C ARG A 504 9.14 26.28 -5.69
N VAL A 505 7.82 26.44 -5.71
CA VAL A 505 7.09 27.03 -6.85
C VAL A 505 7.53 28.48 -7.08
N GLU A 506 7.62 29.30 -6.02
CA GLU A 506 8.15 30.68 -6.10
C GLU A 506 9.56 30.69 -6.72
N ARG A 507 10.46 29.84 -6.23
CA ARG A 507 11.83 29.75 -6.76
C ARG A 507 11.88 29.33 -8.23
N MET A 508 11.03 28.40 -8.65
CA MET A 508 10.95 27.99 -10.06
C MET A 508 10.43 29.14 -10.93
N GLY A 509 9.51 29.96 -10.42
CA GLY A 509 9.08 31.21 -11.07
C GLY A 509 10.25 32.18 -11.24
N ASP A 510 11.01 32.44 -10.18
CA ASP A 510 12.20 33.32 -10.23
C ASP A 510 13.26 32.82 -11.22
N GLU A 511 13.46 31.50 -11.28
CA GLU A 511 14.41 30.87 -12.20
C GLU A 511 13.95 30.99 -13.66
N ILE A 512 12.67 30.79 -13.94
CA ILE A 512 12.08 31.02 -15.27
C ILE A 512 12.26 32.47 -15.70
N ASP A 513 11.99 33.43 -14.81
CA ASP A 513 12.15 34.85 -15.13
C ASP A 513 13.62 35.22 -15.37
N THR A 514 14.54 34.63 -14.61
CA THR A 514 15.98 34.81 -14.82
C THR A 514 16.44 34.23 -16.15
N LEU A 515 15.98 33.01 -16.50
CA LEU A 515 16.28 32.38 -17.77
C LEU A 515 15.71 33.17 -18.95
N ARG A 516 14.46 33.66 -18.84
CA ARG A 516 13.85 34.53 -19.85
C ARG A 516 14.64 35.82 -20.08
N ARG A 517 15.12 36.47 -19.02
CA ARG A 517 15.99 37.65 -19.15
C ARG A 517 17.30 37.31 -19.84
N ARG A 518 17.94 36.20 -19.48
CA ARG A 518 19.19 35.75 -20.14
C ARG A 518 18.99 35.47 -21.62
N VAL A 519 17.94 34.77 -22.00
CA VAL A 519 17.60 34.52 -23.41
C VAL A 519 17.40 35.84 -24.15
N ALA A 520 16.65 36.79 -23.57
CA ALA A 520 16.43 38.10 -24.18
C ALA A 520 17.72 38.95 -24.30
N ASP A 521 18.67 38.80 -23.37
CA ASP A 521 19.97 39.46 -23.43
C ASP A 521 20.87 38.83 -24.51
N ASP A 522 20.90 37.50 -24.59
CA ASP A 522 21.67 36.78 -25.59
C ASP A 522 21.11 37.04 -27.01
N GLU A 523 19.79 37.04 -27.19
CA GLU A 523 19.13 37.45 -28.45
C GLU A 523 19.54 38.86 -28.90
N ARG A 524 19.62 39.82 -27.96
CA ARG A 524 20.08 41.19 -28.27
C ARG A 524 21.53 41.20 -28.74
N ARG A 525 22.43 40.52 -28.02
CA ARG A 525 23.86 40.44 -28.39
C ARG A 525 24.07 39.77 -29.74
N PHE A 526 23.33 38.70 -30.03
CA PHE A 526 23.40 38.03 -31.33
C PHE A 526 22.87 38.91 -32.45
N SER A 527 21.83 39.71 -32.21
CA SER A 527 21.33 40.69 -33.19
C SER A 527 22.35 41.79 -33.48
N GLU A 528 22.99 42.35 -32.44
CA GLU A 528 24.05 43.35 -32.59
C GLU A 528 25.23 42.79 -33.41
N LEU A 529 25.71 41.60 -33.06
CA LEU A 529 26.78 40.92 -33.78
C LEU A 529 26.40 40.58 -35.23
N ALA A 530 25.16 40.17 -35.48
CA ALA A 530 24.66 39.94 -36.83
C ALA A 530 24.68 41.25 -37.66
N GLY A 531 24.35 42.38 -37.05
CA GLY A 531 24.45 43.71 -37.67
C GLY A 531 25.88 44.06 -38.10
N GLU A 532 26.90 43.70 -37.31
CA GLU A 532 28.31 43.90 -37.69
C GLU A 532 28.70 43.09 -38.93
N TYR A 533 28.27 41.83 -39.02
CA TYR A 533 28.50 41.00 -40.21
C TYR A 533 27.77 41.52 -41.45
N VAL A 534 26.56 42.08 -41.29
CA VAL A 534 25.83 42.75 -42.38
C VAL A 534 26.61 43.96 -42.88
N ALA A 535 27.09 44.82 -41.97
CA ALA A 535 27.88 45.99 -42.35
C ALA A 535 29.16 45.61 -43.11
N MET A 536 29.85 44.56 -42.65
CA MET A 536 31.03 44.03 -43.34
C MET A 536 30.69 43.47 -44.72
N ALA A 537 29.56 42.76 -44.86
CA ALA A 537 29.09 42.25 -46.14
C ALA A 537 28.75 43.39 -47.13
N ASP A 538 28.02 44.40 -46.66
CA ASP A 538 27.68 45.60 -47.45
C ASP A 538 28.94 46.32 -47.94
N GLU A 539 29.96 46.49 -47.08
CA GLU A 539 31.23 47.10 -47.46
C GLU A 539 31.97 46.28 -48.53
N CYS A 540 32.10 44.96 -48.35
CA CYS A 540 32.71 44.08 -49.35
C CYS A 540 31.96 44.12 -50.70
N HIS A 541 30.63 44.20 -50.65
CA HIS A 541 29.80 44.30 -51.85
C HIS A 541 30.01 45.62 -52.59
N LEU A 542 30.08 46.75 -51.85
CA LEU A 542 30.33 48.08 -52.40
C LEU A 542 31.73 48.22 -53.02
N GLU A 543 32.74 47.55 -52.45
CA GLU A 543 34.10 47.50 -53.01
C GLU A 543 34.22 46.64 -54.27
N GLY A 544 33.14 45.98 -54.69
CA GLY A 544 33.11 45.14 -55.90
C GLY A 544 33.89 43.84 -55.74
N MET A 545 33.99 43.31 -54.51
CA MET A 545 34.57 41.98 -54.28
C MET A 545 33.76 40.87 -54.96
N ASP A 546 34.38 39.70 -55.11
CA ASP A 546 33.69 38.49 -55.55
C ASP A 546 32.46 38.20 -54.66
N PRO A 547 31.35 37.68 -55.20
CA PRO A 547 30.14 37.40 -54.41
C PRO A 547 30.34 36.41 -53.27
N THR A 548 31.32 35.50 -53.36
CA THR A 548 31.55 34.44 -52.36
C THR A 548 31.82 34.96 -50.94
N PRO A 549 32.81 35.85 -50.69
CA PRO A 549 33.04 36.44 -49.37
C PRO A 549 31.87 37.30 -48.85
N VAL A 550 31.15 37.97 -49.75
CA VAL A 550 29.97 38.77 -49.37
C VAL A 550 28.86 37.88 -48.82
N ILE A 551 28.53 36.82 -49.55
CA ILE A 551 27.51 35.82 -49.17
C ILE A 551 27.89 35.14 -47.86
N ALA A 552 29.18 34.82 -47.65
CA ALA A 552 29.64 34.19 -46.41
C ALA A 552 29.41 35.06 -45.16
N ASN A 553 29.58 36.39 -45.28
CA ASN A 553 29.29 37.31 -44.18
C ASN A 553 27.78 37.41 -43.91
N TYR A 554 26.94 37.44 -44.95
CA TYR A 554 25.49 37.38 -44.77
C TYR A 554 25.03 36.05 -44.15
N ASP A 555 25.59 34.93 -44.57
CA ASP A 555 25.32 33.63 -43.95
C ASP A 555 25.73 33.60 -42.48
N LYS A 556 26.83 34.27 -42.15
CA LYS A 556 27.25 34.39 -40.75
C LYS A 556 26.26 35.22 -39.94
N ALA A 557 25.78 36.35 -40.47
CA ALA A 557 24.72 37.15 -39.86
C ALA A 557 23.43 36.34 -39.65
N LEU A 558 22.99 35.60 -40.67
CA LEU A 558 21.78 34.76 -40.60
C LEU A 558 21.92 33.56 -39.67
N SER A 559 23.14 33.04 -39.46
CA SER A 559 23.39 32.01 -38.45
C SER A 559 23.22 32.52 -37.00
N LEU A 560 23.39 33.82 -36.79
CA LEU A 560 23.28 34.49 -35.49
C LEU A 560 21.86 35.04 -35.27
N ALA A 561 21.27 35.61 -36.32
CA ALA A 561 19.92 36.15 -36.32
C ALA A 561 19.18 35.69 -37.61
N PRO A 562 18.50 34.53 -37.58
CA PRO A 562 17.86 33.94 -38.76
C PRO A 562 16.81 34.82 -39.43
N ASP A 563 16.16 35.67 -38.65
CA ASP A 563 15.10 36.57 -39.11
C ASP A 563 15.64 38.00 -39.39
N HIS A 564 16.96 38.18 -39.52
CA HIS A 564 17.55 39.49 -39.80
C HIS A 564 17.29 39.94 -41.24
N VAL A 565 16.28 40.79 -41.42
CA VAL A 565 15.79 41.19 -42.76
C VAL A 565 16.85 41.88 -43.62
N GLY A 566 17.71 42.71 -43.04
CA GLY A 566 18.81 43.34 -43.77
C GLY A 566 19.79 42.33 -44.38
N ALA A 567 20.06 41.23 -43.69
CA ALA A 567 20.97 40.18 -44.15
C ALA A 567 20.32 39.35 -45.26
N LEU A 568 19.02 39.02 -45.13
CA LEU A 568 18.24 38.35 -46.17
C LEU A 568 18.18 39.18 -47.46
N MET A 569 17.92 40.49 -47.33
CA MET A 569 17.86 41.42 -48.45
C MET A 569 19.21 41.62 -49.13
N GLY A 570 20.27 41.80 -48.35
CA GLY A 570 21.63 41.95 -48.84
C GLY A 570 22.11 40.69 -49.57
N LYS A 571 21.91 39.51 -48.96
CA LYS A 571 22.22 38.22 -49.59
C LYS A 571 21.43 38.02 -50.89
N GLY A 572 20.12 38.29 -50.89
CA GLY A 572 19.30 38.20 -52.09
C GLY A 572 19.78 39.09 -53.23
N ARG A 573 20.20 40.33 -52.93
CA ARG A 573 20.79 41.26 -53.92
C ARG A 573 22.10 40.74 -54.49
N THR A 574 22.97 40.18 -53.65
CA THR A 574 24.24 39.62 -54.12
C THR A 574 24.06 38.43 -55.07
N TYR A 575 23.08 37.55 -54.80
CA TYR A 575 22.73 36.47 -55.72
C TYR A 575 22.10 37.00 -57.00
N PHE A 576 21.25 38.01 -56.91
CA PHE A 576 20.62 38.64 -58.07
C PHE A 576 21.67 39.26 -59.02
N ASP A 577 22.65 39.97 -58.48
CA ASP A 577 23.75 40.58 -59.25
C ASP A 577 24.69 39.53 -59.84
N ALA A 578 24.88 38.40 -59.16
CA ALA A 578 25.64 37.25 -59.65
C ALA A 578 24.88 36.42 -60.71
N GLY A 579 23.61 36.73 -60.99
CA GLY A 579 22.77 36.00 -61.94
C GLY A 579 22.13 34.71 -61.40
N ALA A 580 22.28 34.44 -60.10
CA ALA A 580 21.66 33.30 -59.41
C ALA A 580 20.23 33.67 -58.94
N TYR A 581 19.31 33.84 -59.90
CA TYR A 581 17.98 34.39 -59.63
C TYR A 581 17.09 33.50 -58.74
N GLU A 582 17.24 32.17 -58.80
CA GLU A 582 16.50 31.23 -57.94
C GLU A 582 16.92 31.34 -56.47
N ASP A 583 18.23 31.44 -56.18
CA ASP A 583 18.74 31.62 -54.82
C ASP A 583 18.38 33.00 -54.25
N ALA A 584 18.35 34.03 -55.12
CA ALA A 584 17.89 35.36 -54.77
C ALA A 584 16.41 35.35 -54.35
N LEU A 585 15.55 34.62 -55.08
CA LEU A 585 14.13 34.48 -54.75
C LEU A 585 13.91 33.88 -53.37
N VAL A 586 14.64 32.81 -53.02
CA VAL A 586 14.55 32.18 -51.70
C VAL A 586 14.84 33.18 -50.58
N CYS A 587 15.86 34.02 -50.76
CA CYS A 587 16.24 35.03 -49.77
C CYS A 587 15.17 36.13 -49.65
N PHE A 588 14.62 36.61 -50.77
CA PHE A 588 13.58 37.64 -50.76
C PHE A 588 12.23 37.14 -50.24
N ASP A 589 11.80 35.92 -50.59
CA ASP A 589 10.56 35.34 -50.07
C ASP A 589 10.66 35.16 -48.55
N ARG A 590 11.82 34.73 -48.02
CA ARG A 590 12.05 34.68 -46.58
C ARG A 590 12.01 36.07 -45.93
N ALA A 591 12.56 37.10 -46.59
CA ALA A 591 12.46 38.48 -46.11
C ALA A 591 11.01 38.98 -46.07
N VAL A 592 10.18 38.59 -47.06
CA VAL A 592 8.74 38.89 -47.10
C VAL A 592 7.99 38.20 -45.96
N GLU A 593 8.27 36.93 -45.67
CA GLU A 593 7.68 36.21 -44.54
C GLU A 593 7.94 36.95 -43.22
N VAL A 594 9.20 37.29 -42.96
CA VAL A 594 9.59 37.97 -41.72
C VAL A 594 8.99 39.37 -41.63
N ALA A 595 9.05 40.16 -42.71
CA ALA A 595 8.53 41.53 -42.71
C ALA A 595 6.99 41.57 -42.59
N SER A 596 6.29 40.65 -43.25
CA SER A 596 4.82 40.55 -43.15
C SER A 596 4.33 40.17 -41.75
N ALA A 597 5.04 39.27 -41.06
CA ALA A 597 4.75 38.93 -39.67
C ALA A 597 4.89 40.14 -38.73
N HIS A 598 5.90 41.00 -38.95
CA HIS A 598 6.09 42.23 -38.17
C HIS A 598 5.01 43.29 -38.44
N VAL A 599 4.61 43.48 -39.71
CA VAL A 599 3.54 44.42 -40.08
C VAL A 599 2.20 44.01 -39.47
N ALA A 600 1.88 42.71 -39.47
CA ALA A 600 0.65 42.19 -38.86
C ALA A 600 0.58 42.46 -37.35
N VAL A 601 1.68 42.23 -36.62
CA VAL A 601 1.76 42.49 -35.17
C VAL A 601 1.57 43.98 -34.85
N SER A 602 2.07 44.88 -35.71
CA SER A 602 1.90 46.33 -35.53
C SER A 602 0.46 46.83 -35.75
N ALA A 603 -0.33 46.11 -36.56
CA ALA A 603 -1.72 46.46 -36.86
C ALA A 603 -2.70 46.02 -35.74
N ASP A 604 -2.34 44.99 -34.97
CA ASP A 604 -3.15 44.45 -33.86
C ASP A 604 -2.85 45.10 -32.50
N SER A 605 -1.76 45.87 -32.37
CA SER A 605 -1.39 46.54 -31.10
C SER A 605 -1.93 47.97 -31.02
N ASP A 606 -3.12 48.14 -30.44
CA ASP A 606 -3.70 49.46 -30.08
C ASP A 606 -3.09 50.04 -28.77
N THR A 607 -2.00 49.45 -28.27
CA THR A 607 -1.28 49.88 -27.06
C THR A 607 0.16 50.20 -27.41
N GLY A 608 0.54 51.48 -27.26
CA GLY A 608 1.85 52.06 -27.60
C GLY A 608 3.07 51.57 -26.79
N GLU A 609 3.12 50.29 -26.44
CA GLU A 609 4.27 49.62 -25.79
C GLU A 609 5.10 48.75 -26.76
N SER A 610 4.69 48.64 -28.04
CA SER A 610 5.32 47.75 -29.03
C SER A 610 6.48 48.37 -29.83
N GLU A 611 6.64 49.70 -29.82
CA GLU A 611 7.69 50.39 -30.61
C GLU A 611 9.12 50.02 -30.18
N GLU A 612 9.35 49.62 -28.93
CA GLU A 612 10.69 49.32 -28.41
C GLU A 612 11.18 47.90 -28.77
N LYS A 613 10.29 46.98 -29.15
CA LYS A 613 10.67 45.64 -29.65
C LYS A 613 10.91 45.59 -31.16
N ALA A 614 10.31 46.50 -31.93
CA ALA A 614 10.40 46.52 -33.39
C ALA A 614 11.77 47.01 -33.91
N SER A 615 12.55 47.74 -33.12
CA SER A 615 13.82 48.35 -33.54
C SER A 615 15.05 47.43 -33.46
N ARG A 616 14.89 46.16 -33.06
CA ARG A 616 16.01 45.21 -32.80
C ARG A 616 16.86 44.83 -34.02
N GLY A 617 16.46 45.19 -35.24
CA GLY A 617 17.17 44.89 -36.49
C GLY A 617 17.63 46.12 -37.28
N GLY A 618 17.61 47.33 -36.70
CA GLY A 618 18.01 48.56 -37.41
C GLY A 618 17.06 49.01 -38.53
N VAL A 619 15.93 48.31 -38.71
CA VAL A 619 14.90 48.63 -39.70
C VAL A 619 13.85 49.56 -39.07
N THR A 620 13.75 50.78 -39.59
CA THR A 620 12.82 51.80 -39.10
C THR A 620 11.43 51.73 -39.72
N ASP A 621 11.24 50.98 -40.81
CA ASP A 621 9.95 50.83 -41.50
C ASP A 621 9.83 49.46 -42.20
N TYR A 622 9.20 48.49 -41.52
CA TYR A 622 8.96 47.15 -42.08
C TYR A 622 7.97 47.14 -43.24
N SER A 623 7.13 48.16 -43.40
CA SER A 623 6.22 48.27 -44.55
C SER A 623 7.00 48.60 -45.81
N GLN A 624 7.98 49.49 -45.70
CA GLN A 624 8.90 49.81 -46.78
C GLN A 624 9.76 48.59 -47.15
N VAL A 625 10.31 47.89 -46.15
CA VAL A 625 11.14 46.70 -46.39
C VAL A 625 10.32 45.56 -47.01
N LEU A 626 9.07 45.36 -46.60
CA LEU A 626 8.16 44.40 -47.23
C LEU A 626 7.93 44.75 -48.70
N SER A 627 7.69 46.03 -49.02
CA SER A 627 7.52 46.50 -50.38
C SER A 627 8.78 46.29 -51.22
N ASP A 628 9.95 46.60 -50.67
CA ASP A 628 11.25 46.44 -51.35
C ASP A 628 11.61 44.95 -51.57
N ALA A 629 11.32 44.08 -50.61
CA ALA A 629 11.52 42.64 -50.74
C ALA A 629 10.62 42.04 -51.82
N LEU A 630 9.33 42.40 -51.82
CA LEU A 630 8.38 42.01 -52.88
C LEU A 630 8.80 42.54 -54.24
N PHE A 631 9.36 43.75 -54.32
CA PHE A 631 9.88 44.31 -55.57
C PHE A 631 11.02 43.47 -56.15
N MET A 632 12.02 43.18 -55.32
CA MET A 632 13.21 42.45 -55.74
C MET A 632 12.88 41.00 -56.08
N ALA A 633 11.99 40.37 -55.31
CA ALA A 633 11.44 39.07 -55.65
C ALA A 633 10.69 39.08 -57.00
N GLY A 634 9.88 40.12 -57.26
CA GLY A 634 9.21 40.30 -58.56
C GLY A 634 10.20 40.44 -59.73
N GLN A 635 11.32 41.14 -59.53
CA GLN A 635 12.38 41.23 -60.53
C GLN A 635 13.09 39.90 -60.78
N ALA A 636 13.33 39.12 -59.73
CA ALA A 636 13.95 37.81 -59.85
C ALA A 636 13.02 36.82 -60.59
N CYS A 637 11.71 36.79 -60.27
CA CYS A 637 10.71 36.02 -61.01
C CYS A 637 10.65 36.40 -62.51
N HIS A 638 10.73 37.70 -62.81
CA HIS A 638 10.75 38.17 -64.20
C HIS A 638 12.00 37.70 -64.97
N ARG A 639 13.13 37.51 -64.28
CA ARG A 639 14.38 36.99 -64.86
C ARG A 639 14.40 35.47 -65.02
N THR A 640 13.57 34.75 -64.27
CA THR A 640 13.38 33.29 -64.37
C THR A 640 12.17 32.91 -65.24
N ASP A 641 11.64 33.84 -66.04
CA ASP A 641 10.44 33.67 -66.88
C ASP A 641 9.15 33.29 -66.12
N ASP A 642 9.09 33.51 -64.80
CA ASP A 642 7.87 33.38 -63.99
C ASP A 642 7.08 34.69 -64.00
N PHE A 643 6.44 34.96 -65.15
CA PHE A 643 5.69 36.20 -65.36
C PHE A 643 4.47 36.35 -64.44
N ALA A 644 3.84 35.24 -64.07
CA ALA A 644 2.69 35.24 -63.16
C ALA A 644 3.11 35.56 -61.72
N GLY A 645 4.18 34.93 -61.23
CA GLY A 645 4.74 35.21 -59.91
C GLY A 645 5.38 36.60 -59.81
N ALA A 646 5.92 37.13 -60.91
CA ALA A 646 6.40 38.52 -60.98
C ALA A 646 5.24 39.52 -60.84
N LEU A 647 4.12 39.28 -61.54
CA LEU A 647 2.96 40.17 -61.50
C LEU A 647 2.32 40.22 -60.10
N ASP A 648 2.11 39.08 -59.44
CA ASP A 648 1.57 39.01 -58.08
C ASP A 648 2.41 39.85 -57.10
N ARG A 649 3.73 39.64 -57.13
CA ARG A 649 4.66 40.32 -56.22
C ARG A 649 4.74 41.82 -56.49
N TYR A 650 4.71 42.27 -57.75
CA TYR A 650 4.66 43.70 -58.06
C TYR A 650 3.37 44.38 -57.60
N LEU A 651 2.21 43.74 -57.79
CA LEU A 651 0.92 44.28 -57.32
C LEU A 651 0.88 44.38 -55.79
N ARG A 652 1.43 43.37 -55.09
CA ARG A 652 1.55 43.39 -53.62
C ARG A 652 2.54 44.44 -53.13
N ALA A 653 3.65 44.64 -53.86
CA ALA A 653 4.62 45.71 -53.55
C ALA A 653 4.02 47.11 -53.73
N GLU A 654 3.20 47.30 -54.77
CA GLU A 654 2.49 48.55 -55.06
C GLU A 654 1.53 48.94 -53.93
N ALA A 655 0.76 47.98 -53.43
CA ALA A 655 -0.17 48.17 -52.32
C ALA A 655 0.56 48.66 -51.04
N GLY A 656 1.76 48.14 -50.78
CA GLY A 656 2.56 48.51 -49.60
C GLY A 656 3.14 49.94 -49.63
N ASN A 657 3.46 50.48 -50.82
CA ASN A 657 4.06 51.81 -50.98
C ASN A 657 3.08 52.87 -51.52
N ASN A 658 1.77 52.63 -51.41
CA ASN A 658 0.71 53.51 -51.92
C ASN A 658 0.88 53.90 -53.41
N GLY A 659 1.50 53.04 -54.24
CA GLY A 659 1.71 53.29 -55.67
C GLY A 659 2.57 54.52 -56.02
N LYS A 660 3.45 54.98 -55.12
CA LYS A 660 4.21 56.23 -55.30
C LYS A 660 5.56 56.07 -56.01
N ASN A 661 6.09 54.86 -56.14
CA ASN A 661 7.39 54.63 -56.78
C ASN A 661 7.21 54.33 -58.29
N PRO A 662 7.70 55.22 -59.18
CA PRO A 662 7.53 55.08 -60.64
C PRO A 662 8.23 53.85 -61.22
N GLU A 663 9.25 53.30 -60.55
CA GLU A 663 9.99 52.14 -61.04
C GLU A 663 9.15 50.86 -61.03
N PHE A 664 8.21 50.73 -60.08
CA PHE A 664 7.24 49.62 -60.07
C PHE A 664 6.43 49.57 -61.36
N HIS A 665 5.92 50.72 -61.77
CA HIS A 665 5.09 50.83 -62.96
C HIS A 665 5.89 50.67 -64.25
N ASP A 666 7.16 51.08 -64.29
CA ASP A 666 8.02 50.77 -65.44
C ASP A 666 8.24 49.27 -65.56
N ARG A 667 8.56 48.57 -64.45
CA ARG A 667 8.76 47.11 -64.45
C ARG A 667 7.49 46.33 -64.77
N MET A 668 6.33 46.76 -64.26
CA MET A 668 5.05 46.17 -64.64
C MET A 668 4.73 46.42 -66.12
N ALA A 669 5.09 47.58 -66.68
CA ALA A 669 4.89 47.83 -68.09
C ALA A 669 5.78 46.95 -68.97
N ASP A 670 7.04 46.76 -68.59
CA ASP A 670 7.96 45.84 -69.27
C ASP A 670 7.43 44.39 -69.18
N LEU A 671 6.89 44.00 -68.04
CA LEU A 671 6.24 42.69 -67.84
C LEU A 671 5.02 42.54 -68.75
N TYR A 672 4.09 43.50 -68.78
CA TYR A 672 2.90 43.44 -69.66
C TYR A 672 3.26 43.41 -71.15
N GLU A 673 4.32 44.12 -71.56
CA GLU A 673 4.85 44.05 -72.91
C GLU A 673 5.43 42.66 -73.23
N SER A 674 6.10 42.02 -72.25
CA SER A 674 6.63 40.65 -72.41
C SER A 674 5.55 39.58 -72.56
N VAL A 675 4.35 39.79 -72.00
CA VAL A 675 3.18 38.90 -72.17
C VAL A 675 2.19 39.37 -73.26
N GLY A 676 2.51 40.45 -73.99
CA GLY A 676 1.74 40.93 -75.14
C GLY A 676 0.50 41.79 -74.84
N ASP A 677 0.39 42.38 -73.64
CA ASP A 677 -0.68 43.31 -73.25
C ASP A 677 -0.20 44.79 -73.34
N ASP A 678 -0.18 45.30 -74.58
CA ASP A 678 0.25 46.67 -74.89
C ASP A 678 -0.62 47.75 -74.21
N THR A 679 -1.89 47.43 -73.95
CA THR A 679 -2.86 48.31 -73.28
C THR A 679 -2.47 48.57 -71.82
N SER A 680 -2.22 47.50 -71.06
CA SER A 680 -1.78 47.61 -69.66
C SER A 680 -0.37 48.20 -69.56
N ALA A 681 0.53 47.84 -70.49
CA ALA A 681 1.87 48.40 -70.57
C ALA A 681 1.86 49.92 -70.80
N SER A 682 1.05 50.42 -71.73
CA SER A 682 0.91 51.86 -71.99
C SER A 682 0.34 52.62 -70.79
N THR A 683 -0.58 52.00 -70.05
CA THR A 683 -1.21 52.57 -68.86
C THR A 683 -0.20 52.73 -67.73
N HIS A 684 0.58 51.69 -67.42
CA HIS A 684 1.61 51.76 -66.40
C HIS A 684 2.76 52.72 -66.77
N ARG A 685 3.18 52.78 -68.04
CA ARG A 685 4.12 53.82 -68.52
C ARG A 685 3.59 55.25 -68.31
N ALA A 686 2.29 55.46 -68.52
CA ALA A 686 1.66 56.76 -68.29
C ALA A 686 1.63 57.13 -66.78
N ILE A 687 1.38 56.15 -65.91
CA ILE A 687 1.41 56.33 -64.45
C ILE A 687 2.84 56.64 -63.98
N ALA A 688 3.85 55.89 -64.42
CA ALA A 688 5.26 56.15 -64.11
C ALA A 688 5.70 57.57 -64.51
N ARG A 689 5.31 58.03 -65.72
CA ARG A 689 5.55 59.41 -66.19
C ARG A 689 4.87 60.47 -65.30
N LYS A 690 3.64 60.24 -64.85
CA LYS A 690 2.92 61.13 -63.92
C LYS A 690 3.61 61.21 -62.56
N LEU A 691 4.06 60.08 -62.01
CA LEU A 691 4.75 60.04 -60.72
C LEU A 691 6.12 60.74 -60.77
N ARG A 692 6.90 60.57 -61.84
CA ARG A 692 8.18 61.27 -62.04
C ARG A 692 8.01 62.80 -62.18
N THR A 693 6.94 63.24 -62.85
CA THR A 693 6.63 64.68 -62.98
C THR A 693 6.11 65.30 -61.68
N ALA A 694 5.35 64.55 -60.88
CA ALA A 694 4.93 64.97 -59.55
C ALA A 694 6.11 65.04 -58.55
N SER A 695 7.04 64.09 -58.59
CA SER A 695 8.24 64.08 -57.74
C SER A 695 9.18 65.27 -58.04
N ARG A 696 9.40 65.59 -59.32
CA ARG A 696 10.19 66.77 -59.74
C ARG A 696 9.59 68.11 -59.29
N ARG A 697 8.27 68.18 -59.09
CA ARG A 697 7.57 69.38 -58.57
C ARG A 697 7.65 69.52 -57.05
N ARG A 698 7.93 68.46 -56.29
CA ARG A 698 8.12 68.48 -54.83
C ARG A 698 9.55 68.77 -54.37
N LYS A 699 10.54 68.61 -55.25
CA LYS A 699 11.97 68.87 -54.99
C LYS A 699 12.43 70.30 -55.37
N LYS A 700 11.55 71.08 -56.00
CA LYS A 700 11.66 72.54 -56.14
C LYS A 700 10.81 73.18 -55.05
#